data_AF-A0AA96GF07-F1
#
_entry.id   AF-A0AA96GF07-F1
#
_cell.length_a   1.000
_cell.length_b   1.000
_cell.length_c   1.000
_cell.angle_alpha   90.00
_cell.angle_beta   90.00
_cell.angle_gamma   90.00
#
_symmetry.space_group_name_H-M   'P 1'
#
loop_
_entity.id
_entity.type
_entity.pdbx_description
1 polymer ?
#
loop_
_entity_poly.entity_id
_entity_poly.type
_entity_poly.pdbx_seq_one_letter_code
_entity_poly.pdbx_strand_id
1 'polypeptide(L)'
;MTNSSKTKTMALALAFSLVNTVLAFSVSSLVPQGERWLTDWQLAHMAPGPVDPSLVMVTVTKSTSPALCGEGRWNLSVLESTLLALHEAGAALIVPSIDVSSPMASECGGLAGLVRLAEVTKRVGSVVYPDSVPPALADAATALGTLTLMSDADGVLRGVKSHPLSAGSSPHPPIGLVMASLLSETDTAMKPKINDPQFRFIGHWATSSFPRHAFADVWNIIQSKDRDQLSKLFRGKAVILFSPVSKQPTLSTPWESEVPVEFLHALLANAVLTNGWISRTPPWVAFLVTASVGLFFACFLLWETPPTRLGMMGLAGTLLAGLALLWGLHSGWVWPILSTGLALGMTLGGSLAWRLSLSRSIIQRRIAQGRQQLQQLETELAERQQHVRELETRLHVAQDHAHRSATVIEGLETQQGGVSRQLEFSQAEVEETRRQIDRLQIELEDLRRQVPAMQHPEHRYPESRENPALLQECESFHILTRAPSVLRVFQDLKKASGTQSPILLLGETGTGKEVFARAAHALSPRHRGPFVSVNMAAIRPELFEGELFGHVKGAFTGAVGREGYIETANGGTLFLDEVGELPSDLQAKLLRFLEDGSFHRVGESRLTQVDVRIIAATNCNLQQDVEAGRYREDLYYRLRSIVLTLPPLRERGEEDCLLLAQSFLQYFSRQQNRMDLRFTQGALDGIMAYRWPGNIRELRQTVAQAVALANGSLITEADLHLSSPVMPSLKGEGGRVELERLEDDMVLECLRRHGFDMQVTAKALGWDRSTVTQRLKGLGFQALVDYHGNIEAAAQMLAGDKTLTPLVARRLREYSKNLLPSSRHYTSAEEAVADCRKRFRNLPERHFPAVEQLVHQRFATPEQISTPRN
;
A
#
# COMPACT_ATOMS: atom_id res chain seq x y z
N MET A 1 -0.72 -22.80 -0.68
CA MET A 1 -0.70 -21.32 -0.61
C MET A 1 -0.56 -20.93 0.85
N THR A 2 0.60 -20.37 1.18
CA THR A 2 1.18 -20.16 2.52
C THR A 2 0.63 -18.90 3.20
N ASN A 3 0.78 -18.82 4.54
CA ASN A 3 0.22 -17.86 5.50
C ASN A 3 0.17 -16.36 5.11
N SER A 4 0.94 -15.92 4.12
CA SER A 4 0.91 -14.54 3.62
C SER A 4 -0.34 -14.23 2.78
N SER A 5 -0.88 -15.20 2.02
CA SER A 5 -2.14 -14.96 1.31
C SER A 5 -3.28 -14.76 2.30
N LYS A 6 -3.25 -15.49 3.42
CA LYS A 6 -4.21 -15.34 4.53
C LYS A 6 -4.08 -14.01 5.24
N THR A 7 -2.87 -13.58 5.60
CA THR A 7 -2.66 -12.29 6.29
C THR A 7 -2.90 -11.09 5.37
N LYS A 8 -2.64 -11.19 4.06
CA LYS A 8 -3.06 -10.17 3.08
C LYS A 8 -4.56 -10.15 2.86
N THR A 9 -5.23 -11.30 2.84
CA THR A 9 -6.70 -11.32 2.77
C THR A 9 -7.33 -10.73 4.03
N MET A 10 -6.74 -10.93 5.22
CA MET A 10 -7.19 -10.27 6.46
C MET A 10 -6.86 -8.78 6.48
N ALA A 11 -5.66 -8.38 6.04
CA ALA A 11 -5.25 -6.97 6.01
C ALA A 11 -6.05 -6.17 4.98
N LEU A 12 -6.35 -6.75 3.81
CA LEU A 12 -7.26 -6.14 2.83
C LEU A 12 -8.69 -6.06 3.36
N ALA A 13 -9.17 -7.07 4.09
CA ALA A 13 -10.51 -7.03 4.67
C ALA A 13 -10.62 -6.00 5.82
N LEU A 14 -9.60 -5.87 6.66
CA LEU A 14 -9.48 -4.81 7.67
C LEU A 14 -9.39 -3.43 7.02
N ALA A 15 -8.55 -3.27 5.99
CA ALA A 15 -8.41 -2.01 5.26
C ALA A 15 -9.73 -1.63 4.55
N PHE A 16 -10.41 -2.59 3.93
CA PHE A 16 -11.69 -2.36 3.26
C PHE A 16 -12.81 -2.01 4.26
N SER A 17 -12.84 -2.66 5.42
CA SER A 17 -13.78 -2.33 6.50
C SER A 17 -13.47 -0.96 7.14
N LEU A 18 -12.18 -0.62 7.30
CA LEU A 18 -11.74 0.67 7.83
C LEU A 18 -12.10 1.80 6.84
N VAL A 19 -11.82 1.61 5.55
CA VAL A 19 -12.14 2.58 4.49
C VAL A 19 -13.65 2.78 4.38
N ASN A 20 -14.47 1.73 4.42
CA ASN A 20 -15.93 1.86 4.39
C ASN A 20 -16.49 2.54 5.65
N THR A 21 -15.90 2.27 6.82
CA THR A 21 -16.27 2.97 8.08
C THR A 21 -15.89 4.45 8.03
N VAL A 22 -14.70 4.78 7.50
CA VAL A 22 -14.25 6.17 7.31
C VAL A 22 -15.12 6.90 6.29
N LEU A 23 -15.50 6.24 5.19
CA LEU A 23 -16.43 6.79 4.20
C LEU A 23 -17.81 7.02 4.81
N ALA A 24 -18.36 6.08 5.57
CA ALA A 24 -19.64 6.23 6.24
C ALA A 24 -19.62 7.36 7.29
N PHE A 25 -18.55 7.48 8.08
CA PHE A 25 -18.37 8.57 9.05
C PHE A 25 -18.16 9.93 8.37
N SER A 26 -17.43 9.96 7.24
CA SER A 26 -17.24 11.17 6.43
C SER A 26 -18.57 11.64 5.84
N VAL A 27 -19.38 10.71 5.33
CA VAL A 27 -20.73 11.02 4.82
C VAL A 27 -21.65 11.49 5.95
N SER A 28 -21.56 10.95 7.17
CA SER A 28 -22.37 11.42 8.30
C SER A 28 -21.91 12.77 8.89
N SER A 29 -20.61 13.04 8.90
CA SER A 29 -20.04 14.31 9.41
C SER A 29 -20.22 15.48 8.43
N LEU A 30 -20.41 15.18 7.14
CA LEU A 30 -20.83 16.14 6.12
C LEU A 30 -22.29 16.62 6.29
N VAL A 31 -23.04 16.09 7.26
CA VAL A 31 -24.43 16.48 7.54
C VAL A 31 -24.53 17.18 8.91
N PRO A 32 -24.41 18.53 8.97
CA PRO A 32 -24.52 19.33 10.21
C PRO A 32 -25.83 19.15 10.99
N GLN A 33 -26.85 18.55 10.36
CA GLN A 33 -28.16 18.33 10.96
C GLN A 33 -28.14 17.29 12.09
N GLY A 34 -27.18 16.34 12.08
CA GLY A 34 -27.11 15.28 13.09
C GLY A 34 -26.66 15.76 14.47
N GLU A 35 -25.61 16.60 14.54
CA GLU A 35 -25.19 17.22 15.80
C GLU A 35 -26.25 18.15 16.37
N ARG A 36 -26.96 18.87 15.49
CA ARG A 36 -28.07 19.75 15.87
C ARG A 36 -29.20 18.94 16.49
N TRP A 37 -29.62 17.88 15.82
CA TRP A 37 -30.66 16.97 16.32
C TRP A 37 -30.28 16.34 17.66
N LEU A 38 -29.04 15.85 17.82
CA LEU A 38 -28.61 15.22 19.08
C LEU A 38 -28.65 16.21 20.24
N THR A 39 -28.24 17.45 19.98
CA THR A 39 -28.29 18.52 20.97
C THR A 39 -29.75 18.83 21.33
N ASP A 40 -30.61 19.02 20.33
CA ASP A 40 -32.04 19.31 20.52
C ASP A 40 -32.76 18.14 21.23
N TRP A 41 -32.36 16.89 20.97
CA TRP A 41 -32.90 15.70 21.63
C TRP A 41 -32.45 15.57 23.09
N GLN A 42 -31.15 15.74 23.37
CA GLN A 42 -30.64 15.76 24.75
C GLN A 42 -31.31 16.86 25.57
N LEU A 43 -31.48 18.03 24.96
CA LEU A 43 -32.21 19.17 25.52
C LEU A 43 -33.69 18.84 25.76
N ALA A 44 -34.37 18.14 24.84
CA ALA A 44 -35.78 17.75 24.99
C ALA A 44 -36.03 16.66 26.04
N HIS A 45 -35.04 15.82 26.34
CA HIS A 45 -35.19 14.66 27.24
C HIS A 45 -34.51 14.85 28.59
N MET A 46 -33.90 16.01 28.83
CA MET A 46 -33.33 16.34 30.12
C MET A 46 -34.43 16.81 31.09
N ALA A 47 -34.53 16.19 32.26
CA ALA A 47 -35.44 16.65 33.29
C ALA A 47 -35.06 18.09 33.73
N PRO A 48 -36.04 18.99 33.95
CA PRO A 48 -35.75 20.32 34.45
C PRO A 48 -35.02 20.22 35.80
N GLY A 49 -33.84 20.82 35.88
CA GLY A 49 -33.11 20.94 37.14
C GLY A 49 -33.85 21.86 38.13
N PRO A 50 -33.50 21.82 39.43
CA PRO A 50 -34.07 22.75 40.39
C PRO A 50 -33.73 24.20 39.99
N VAL A 51 -34.71 25.10 40.12
CA VAL A 51 -34.45 26.55 40.02
C VAL A 51 -33.90 27.03 41.35
N ASP A 52 -32.81 27.80 41.29
CA ASP A 52 -32.23 28.37 42.49
C ASP A 52 -33.23 29.33 43.16
N PRO A 53 -33.62 29.09 44.44
CA PRO A 53 -34.65 29.87 45.12
C PRO A 53 -34.23 31.33 45.38
N SER A 54 -32.95 31.66 45.19
CA SER A 54 -32.45 33.03 45.25
C SER A 54 -32.87 33.86 44.02
N LEU A 55 -33.30 33.25 42.92
CA LEU A 55 -33.76 33.97 41.73
C LEU A 55 -35.27 34.21 41.76
N VAL A 56 -35.70 35.47 41.70
CA VAL A 56 -37.12 35.87 41.66
C VAL A 56 -37.39 36.83 40.52
N MET A 57 -38.49 36.60 39.81
CA MET A 57 -38.97 37.46 38.73
C MET A 57 -40.18 38.28 39.18
N VAL A 58 -40.14 39.57 38.94
CA VAL A 58 -41.31 40.45 39.08
C VAL A 58 -41.79 40.83 37.68
N THR A 59 -43.00 40.41 37.32
CA THR A 59 -43.52 40.52 35.95
C THR A 59 -44.58 41.61 35.83
N VAL A 60 -44.46 42.44 34.80
CA VAL A 60 -45.46 43.47 34.49
C VAL A 60 -46.37 42.96 33.37
N THR A 61 -47.63 42.61 33.62
CA THR A 61 -48.45 41.85 32.65
C THR A 61 -49.33 42.70 31.72
N LYS A 62 -49.54 43.99 32.02
CA LYS A 62 -50.45 44.87 31.26
C LYS A 62 -49.79 46.20 30.93
N SER A 63 -50.00 46.69 29.70
CA SER A 63 -49.57 48.03 29.26
C SER A 63 -50.22 49.17 30.06
N THR A 64 -51.33 48.91 30.75
CA THR A 64 -52.02 49.84 31.64
C THR A 64 -51.54 49.81 33.09
N SER A 65 -50.48 49.05 33.39
CA SER A 65 -49.89 49.01 34.73
C SER A 65 -49.33 50.39 35.09
N PRO A 66 -49.49 50.88 36.34
CA PRO A 66 -48.87 52.13 36.79
C PRO A 66 -47.33 52.11 36.69
N ALA A 67 -46.73 50.93 36.55
CA ALA A 67 -45.30 50.75 36.29
C ALA A 67 -44.86 51.23 34.90
N LEU A 68 -45.78 51.30 33.92
CA LEU A 68 -45.47 51.57 32.52
C LEU A 68 -46.08 52.90 32.05
N CYS A 69 -45.44 53.54 31.08
CA CYS A 69 -45.97 54.69 30.35
C CYS A 69 -46.59 54.27 29.01
N GLY A 70 -47.19 55.23 28.26
CA GLY A 70 -47.88 55.03 26.97
C GLY A 70 -47.11 54.34 25.84
N GLU A 71 -45.80 54.11 26.00
CA GLU A 71 -44.96 53.33 25.06
C GLU A 71 -44.44 51.99 25.65
N GLY A 72 -44.98 51.52 26.79
CA GLY A 72 -44.53 50.27 27.43
C GLY A 72 -43.20 50.37 28.18
N ARG A 73 -42.69 51.59 28.37
CA ARG A 73 -41.46 51.91 29.10
C ARG A 73 -41.72 52.07 30.59
N TRP A 74 -40.74 51.79 31.43
CA TRP A 74 -40.84 51.98 32.88
C TRP A 74 -41.02 53.46 33.26
N ASN A 75 -41.94 53.73 34.18
CA ASN A 75 -42.07 55.01 34.85
C ASN A 75 -40.95 55.15 35.90
N LEU A 76 -40.09 56.16 35.75
CA LEU A 76 -38.88 56.28 36.57
C LEU A 76 -39.18 56.55 38.04
N SER A 77 -40.25 57.25 38.39
CA SER A 77 -40.60 57.52 39.81
C SER A 77 -41.12 56.26 40.51
N VAL A 78 -41.85 55.42 39.77
CA VAL A 78 -42.34 54.12 40.23
C VAL A 78 -41.18 53.14 40.39
N LEU A 79 -40.25 53.14 39.42
CA LEU A 79 -39.02 52.35 39.50
C LEU A 79 -38.14 52.77 40.68
N GLU A 80 -37.91 54.08 40.88
CA GLU A 80 -37.15 54.63 42.02
C GLU A 80 -37.71 54.12 43.35
N SER A 81 -39.02 54.27 43.54
CA SER A 81 -39.73 53.80 44.74
C SER A 81 -39.62 52.27 44.91
N THR A 82 -39.65 51.53 43.80
CA THR A 82 -39.52 50.06 43.79
C THR A 82 -38.11 49.62 44.17
N LEU A 83 -37.06 50.23 43.60
CA LEU A 83 -35.66 49.90 43.91
C LEU A 83 -35.38 50.13 45.39
N LEU A 84 -35.83 51.27 45.93
CA LEU A 84 -35.62 51.60 47.34
C LEU A 84 -36.40 50.64 48.25
N ALA A 85 -37.65 50.31 47.93
CA ALA A 85 -38.45 49.38 48.71
C ALA A 85 -37.90 47.93 48.69
N LEU A 86 -37.42 47.45 47.54
CA LEU A 86 -36.80 46.13 47.41
C LEU A 86 -35.45 46.06 48.16
N HIS A 87 -34.68 47.13 48.13
CA HIS A 87 -33.45 47.25 48.90
C HIS A 87 -33.73 47.25 50.41
N GLU A 88 -34.69 48.03 50.88
CA GLU A 88 -35.13 48.04 52.28
C GLU A 88 -35.67 46.68 52.74
N ALA A 89 -36.31 45.93 51.82
CA ALA A 89 -36.76 44.56 52.06
C ALA A 89 -35.60 43.52 52.11
N GLY A 90 -34.37 43.93 51.80
CA GLY A 90 -33.17 43.10 51.87
C GLY A 90 -32.90 42.26 50.63
N ALA A 91 -33.32 42.70 49.44
CA ALA A 91 -32.94 42.06 48.18
C ALA A 91 -31.42 42.07 47.98
N ALA A 92 -30.83 40.92 47.60
CA ALA A 92 -29.39 40.77 47.43
C ALA A 92 -28.88 41.45 46.15
N LEU A 93 -29.68 41.40 45.08
CA LEU A 93 -29.38 42.03 43.81
C LEU A 93 -30.69 42.48 43.15
N ILE A 94 -30.69 43.64 42.49
CA ILE A 94 -31.85 44.11 41.73
C ILE A 94 -31.42 44.35 40.29
N VAL A 95 -32.10 43.70 39.35
CA VAL A 95 -31.80 43.76 37.92
C VAL A 95 -33.01 44.37 37.18
N PRO A 96 -33.03 45.69 37.01
CA PRO A 96 -33.99 46.35 36.14
C PRO A 96 -33.65 46.07 34.67
N SER A 97 -34.45 45.24 33.99
CA SER A 97 -34.29 45.06 32.55
C SER A 97 -34.94 46.21 31.79
N ILE A 98 -34.14 47.23 31.47
CA ILE A 98 -34.60 48.46 30.82
C ILE A 98 -33.63 48.84 29.72
N ASP A 99 -34.12 48.93 28.48
CA ASP A 99 -33.36 49.54 27.39
C ASP A 99 -33.62 51.05 27.37
N VAL A 100 -32.57 51.86 27.55
CA VAL A 100 -32.68 53.33 27.73
C VAL A 100 -31.88 54.08 26.66
N SER A 101 -31.65 53.44 25.51
CA SER A 101 -30.72 53.89 24.48
C SER A 101 -30.99 55.25 23.80
N SER A 102 -32.11 55.99 24.06
CA SER A 102 -32.28 57.47 23.85
C SER A 102 -33.75 57.98 24.05
N PRO A 103 -34.04 59.29 24.35
CA PRO A 103 -34.44 59.80 25.65
C PRO A 103 -35.98 59.95 25.91
N MET A 104 -36.37 59.64 27.15
CA MET A 104 -37.08 60.51 28.11
C MET A 104 -38.30 61.33 27.69
N ALA A 105 -39.38 60.71 27.21
CA ALA A 105 -40.69 61.37 27.24
C ALA A 105 -40.96 61.93 28.66
N SER A 106 -41.43 63.19 28.77
CA SER A 106 -41.69 63.81 30.08
C SER A 106 -42.66 62.99 30.94
N GLU A 107 -43.55 62.26 30.26
CA GLU A 107 -44.53 61.34 30.84
C GLU A 107 -43.90 60.19 31.64
N CYS A 108 -42.63 59.84 31.39
CA CYS A 108 -41.90 58.82 32.15
C CYS A 108 -40.93 59.38 33.19
N GLY A 109 -40.95 60.69 33.45
CA GLY A 109 -40.15 61.33 34.51
C GLY A 109 -39.09 62.32 34.02
N GLY A 110 -38.76 62.34 32.72
CA GLY A 110 -37.81 63.29 32.12
C GLY A 110 -36.41 63.27 32.77
N LEU A 111 -35.52 64.20 32.37
CA LEU A 111 -34.13 64.27 32.87
C LEU A 111 -34.04 64.33 34.40
N ALA A 112 -34.96 65.04 35.06
CA ALA A 112 -35.03 65.13 36.51
C ALA A 112 -35.38 63.81 37.19
N GLY A 113 -36.12 62.91 36.52
CA GLY A 113 -36.37 61.55 36.98
C GLY A 113 -35.13 60.67 36.87
N LEU A 114 -34.34 60.80 35.80
CA LEU A 114 -33.09 60.03 35.65
C LEU A 114 -32.04 60.39 36.70
N VAL A 115 -31.86 61.67 36.99
CA VAL A 115 -30.89 62.11 38.01
C VAL A 115 -31.26 61.55 39.38
N ARG A 116 -32.55 61.62 39.74
CA ARG A 116 -33.05 61.03 40.99
C ARG A 116 -32.89 59.51 41.03
N LEU A 117 -33.20 58.84 39.93
CA LEU A 117 -33.00 57.41 39.83
C LEU A 117 -31.52 57.04 40.02
N ALA A 118 -30.59 57.75 39.39
CA ALA A 118 -29.15 57.52 39.56
C ALA A 118 -28.67 57.72 41.00
N GLU A 119 -29.20 58.74 41.69
CA GLU A 119 -28.92 58.97 43.12
C GLU A 119 -29.45 57.83 43.99
N VAL A 120 -30.65 57.33 43.72
CA VAL A 120 -31.24 56.19 44.43
C VAL A 120 -30.49 54.90 44.11
N THR A 121 -30.11 54.65 42.86
CA THR A 121 -29.26 53.52 42.47
C THR A 121 -27.96 53.51 43.26
N LYS A 122 -27.27 54.66 43.33
CA LYS A 122 -26.03 54.81 44.09
C LYS A 122 -26.22 54.54 45.57
N ARG A 123 -27.38 54.91 46.13
CA ARG A 123 -27.74 54.64 47.53
C ARG A 123 -28.04 53.17 47.79
N VAL A 124 -28.70 52.47 46.85
CA VAL A 124 -29.05 51.05 46.95
C VAL A 124 -27.82 50.14 46.84
N GLY A 125 -26.87 50.45 45.95
CA GLY A 125 -25.56 49.79 45.88
C GLY A 125 -25.55 48.33 45.39
N SER A 126 -26.71 47.73 45.12
CA SER A 126 -26.88 46.34 44.64
C SER A 126 -27.69 46.24 43.34
N VAL A 127 -27.50 47.19 42.42
CA VAL A 127 -28.26 47.27 41.16
C VAL A 127 -27.37 46.98 39.96
N VAL A 128 -27.79 46.07 39.08
CA VAL A 128 -27.09 45.75 37.82
C VAL A 128 -27.92 46.26 36.65
N TYR A 129 -27.33 47.16 35.87
CA TYR A 129 -27.97 47.72 34.68
C TYR A 129 -27.42 47.10 33.40
N PRO A 130 -28.21 47.11 32.31
CA PRO A 130 -27.68 46.78 31.00
C PRO A 130 -26.75 47.87 30.48
N ASP A 131 -25.83 47.50 29.59
CA ASP A 131 -24.85 48.40 28.96
C ASP A 131 -25.48 49.54 28.12
N SER A 132 -26.75 49.41 27.73
CA SER A 132 -27.47 50.40 26.92
C SER A 132 -28.06 51.60 27.69
N VAL A 133 -27.73 51.76 28.99
CA VAL A 133 -28.26 52.86 29.82
C VAL A 133 -27.43 54.15 29.72
N PRO A 134 -28.03 55.33 29.97
CA PRO A 134 -27.32 56.60 30.05
C PRO A 134 -26.13 56.55 31.03
N PRO A 135 -25.04 57.30 30.75
CA PRO A 135 -23.83 57.29 31.56
C PRO A 135 -24.07 57.54 33.05
N ALA A 136 -25.00 58.43 33.40
CA ALA A 136 -25.33 58.74 34.79
C ALA A 136 -25.85 57.53 35.58
N LEU A 137 -26.58 56.61 34.93
CA LEU A 137 -27.02 55.35 35.55
C LEU A 137 -25.92 54.29 35.51
N ALA A 138 -25.14 54.26 34.42
CA ALA A 138 -24.02 53.34 34.29
C ALA A 138 -22.95 53.57 35.37
N ASP A 139 -22.64 54.83 35.67
CA ASP A 139 -21.70 55.23 36.72
C ASP A 139 -22.22 54.94 38.14
N ALA A 140 -23.55 54.89 38.31
CA ALA A 140 -24.18 54.58 39.60
C ALA A 140 -24.40 53.07 39.83
N ALA A 141 -24.32 52.26 38.78
CA ALA A 141 -24.58 50.82 38.82
C ALA A 141 -23.47 50.03 39.54
N THR A 142 -23.84 48.91 40.15
CA THR A 142 -22.88 47.96 40.74
C THR A 142 -22.08 47.23 39.66
N ALA A 143 -22.72 46.88 38.55
CA ALA A 143 -22.09 46.27 37.39
C ALA A 143 -22.91 46.52 36.11
N LEU A 144 -22.27 46.34 34.95
CA LEU A 144 -22.86 46.45 33.62
C LEU A 144 -22.79 45.12 32.87
N GLY A 145 -23.83 44.80 32.10
CA GLY A 145 -23.90 43.61 31.25
C GLY A 145 -24.69 43.85 29.96
N THR A 146 -24.45 43.08 28.90
CA THR A 146 -25.21 43.23 27.66
C THR A 146 -26.53 42.45 27.70
N LEU A 147 -27.57 43.02 27.08
CA LEU A 147 -28.87 42.37 26.83
C LEU A 147 -28.95 41.70 25.46
N THR A 148 -27.87 41.67 24.67
CA THR A 148 -27.88 41.03 23.35
C THR A 148 -27.29 39.60 23.41
N LEU A 149 -28.08 38.62 22.97
CA LEU A 149 -27.67 37.22 22.81
C LEU A 149 -27.67 36.85 21.32
N MET A 150 -26.68 36.08 20.85
CA MET A 150 -26.57 35.68 19.44
C MET A 150 -27.07 34.25 19.20
N SER A 151 -28.00 34.08 18.26
CA SER A 151 -28.55 32.77 17.86
C SER A 151 -27.66 32.00 16.85
N ASP A 152 -28.01 30.74 16.60
CA ASP A 152 -27.48 29.96 15.48
C ASP A 152 -28.02 30.44 14.13
N ALA A 153 -27.46 29.93 13.03
CA ALA A 153 -27.81 30.34 11.66
C ALA A 153 -29.30 30.12 11.29
N ASP A 154 -30.02 29.31 12.08
CA ASP A 154 -31.45 29.03 11.97
C ASP A 154 -32.31 29.92 12.90
N GLY A 155 -31.72 30.90 13.59
CA GLY A 155 -32.42 31.82 14.48
C GLY A 155 -32.71 31.26 15.87
N VAL A 156 -32.33 30.02 16.16
CA VAL A 156 -32.54 29.36 17.46
C VAL A 156 -31.32 29.51 18.36
N LEU A 157 -31.52 29.88 19.62
CA LEU A 157 -30.46 30.03 20.62
C LEU A 157 -30.20 28.69 21.33
N ARG A 158 -29.02 28.09 21.09
CA ARG A 158 -28.58 26.82 21.72
C ARG A 158 -27.37 26.96 22.65
N GLY A 159 -26.78 28.15 22.74
CA GLY A 159 -25.62 28.43 23.59
C GLY A 159 -25.17 29.88 23.53
N VAL A 160 -24.22 30.26 24.39
CA VAL A 160 -23.65 31.61 24.43
C VAL A 160 -22.44 31.66 23.49
N LYS A 161 -22.53 32.44 22.41
CA LYS A 161 -21.38 32.74 21.55
C LYS A 161 -20.77 34.06 21.97
N SER A 162 -19.58 34.03 22.56
CA SER A 162 -18.74 35.23 22.70
C SER A 162 -17.78 35.28 21.51
N HIS A 163 -17.98 36.24 20.60
CA HIS A 163 -16.91 36.68 19.71
C HIS A 163 -16.35 38.01 20.25
N PRO A 164 -15.03 38.27 20.12
CA PRO A 164 -14.49 39.59 20.34
C PRO A 164 -15.08 40.49 19.25
N LEU A 165 -16.07 41.30 19.61
CA LEU A 165 -16.66 42.25 18.69
C LEU A 165 -15.65 43.36 18.39
N SER A 166 -15.67 43.75 17.12
CA SER A 166 -14.98 44.88 16.50
C SER A 166 -14.83 46.11 17.40
N ALA A 167 -13.69 46.78 17.27
CA ALA A 167 -13.32 48.01 17.95
C ALA A 167 -14.47 49.03 18.04
N GLY A 168 -14.99 49.26 19.25
CA GLY A 168 -15.89 50.40 19.52
C GLY A 168 -16.86 50.24 20.70
N SER A 169 -17.33 49.03 21.03
CA SER A 169 -18.21 48.79 22.19
C SER A 169 -17.47 48.05 23.29
N SER A 170 -17.65 48.48 24.54
CA SER A 170 -17.06 47.80 25.70
C SER A 170 -17.56 46.35 25.77
N PRO A 171 -16.67 45.36 26.02
CA PRO A 171 -17.03 43.94 25.94
C PRO A 171 -17.67 43.52 27.27
N HIS A 172 -18.84 44.07 27.59
CA HIS A 172 -19.58 43.64 28.77
C HIS A 172 -20.19 42.25 28.50
N PRO A 173 -19.98 41.26 29.39
CA PRO A 173 -20.59 39.95 29.23
C PRO A 173 -22.12 40.03 29.36
N PRO A 174 -22.86 39.01 28.88
CA PRO A 174 -24.30 38.89 29.10
C PRO A 174 -24.70 39.14 30.56
N ILE A 175 -25.73 39.97 30.79
CA ILE A 175 -26.12 40.40 32.15
C ILE A 175 -26.44 39.23 33.10
N GLY A 176 -26.97 38.11 32.58
CA GLY A 176 -27.18 36.88 33.34
C GLY A 176 -25.90 36.27 33.93
N LEU A 177 -24.77 36.35 33.22
CA LEU A 177 -23.47 35.91 33.75
C LEU A 177 -22.96 36.85 34.84
N VAL A 178 -23.14 38.16 34.65
CA VAL A 178 -22.78 39.19 35.64
C VAL A 178 -23.55 38.96 36.94
N MET A 179 -24.87 38.77 36.84
CA MET A 179 -25.73 38.48 37.98
C MET A 179 -25.26 37.24 38.76
N ALA A 180 -25.06 36.12 38.07
CA ALA A 180 -24.59 34.90 38.74
C ALA A 180 -23.18 35.05 39.34
N SER A 181 -22.31 35.85 38.70
CA SER A 181 -20.96 36.10 39.24
C SER A 181 -20.99 36.83 40.58
N LEU A 182 -21.91 37.80 40.73
CA LEU A 182 -22.08 38.60 41.94
C LEU A 182 -22.79 37.85 43.07
N LEU A 183 -23.74 36.97 42.74
CA LEU A 183 -24.49 36.19 43.74
C LEU A 183 -23.69 35.03 44.35
N SER A 184 -22.68 34.53 43.64
CA SER A 184 -22.01 33.28 44.00
C SER A 184 -20.89 33.43 45.03
N GLU A 185 -20.41 34.65 45.34
CA GLU A 185 -19.29 35.01 46.28
C GLU A 185 -18.01 34.12 46.22
N THR A 186 -17.94 33.15 45.31
CA THR A 186 -16.93 32.11 45.24
C THR A 186 -16.07 32.25 43.98
N ASP A 187 -14.81 31.92 44.20
CA ASP A 187 -13.65 32.15 43.36
C ASP A 187 -13.91 31.88 41.86
N THR A 188 -13.51 32.84 41.03
CA THR A 188 -13.75 32.89 39.58
C THR A 188 -13.05 31.78 38.78
N ALA A 189 -12.28 30.92 39.45
CA ALA A 189 -11.45 29.88 38.83
C ALA A 189 -12.22 28.65 38.31
N MET A 190 -13.47 28.40 38.76
CA MET A 190 -14.29 27.26 38.29
C MET A 190 -15.43 27.65 37.33
N LYS A 191 -15.52 28.93 36.94
CA LYS A 191 -16.55 29.41 36.00
C LYS A 191 -16.05 29.25 34.55
N PRO A 192 -16.89 28.80 33.61
CA PRO A 192 -16.47 28.52 32.23
C PRO A 192 -15.76 29.73 31.63
N LYS A 193 -14.57 29.52 31.06
CA LYS A 193 -13.83 30.58 30.39
C LYS A 193 -14.71 31.14 29.28
N ILE A 194 -15.02 32.43 29.39
CA ILE A 194 -15.71 33.21 28.35
C ILE A 194 -14.89 33.00 27.07
N ASN A 195 -15.48 32.34 26.05
CA ASN A 195 -14.94 31.86 24.76
C ASN A 195 -14.81 30.34 24.55
N ASP A 196 -15.24 29.47 25.47
CA ASP A 196 -15.17 28.04 25.22
C ASP A 196 -16.39 27.52 24.40
N PRO A 197 -16.22 27.10 23.12
CA PRO A 197 -17.30 26.59 22.27
C PRO A 197 -17.91 25.27 22.75
N GLN A 198 -17.40 24.72 23.86
CA GLN A 198 -17.77 23.43 24.43
C GLN A 198 -19.01 23.44 25.32
N PHE A 199 -19.44 24.61 25.83
CA PHE A 199 -20.60 24.69 26.73
C PHE A 199 -21.85 25.17 26.00
N ARG A 200 -22.86 24.30 25.90
CA ARG A 200 -24.19 24.65 25.40
C ARG A 200 -25.17 24.77 26.58
N PHE A 201 -26.14 25.67 26.41
CA PHE A 201 -27.06 26.06 27.46
C PHE A 201 -27.96 24.88 27.85
N ILE A 202 -28.06 24.55 29.14
CA ILE A 202 -29.09 23.64 29.63
C ILE A 202 -30.26 24.48 30.09
N GLY A 203 -31.42 24.27 29.48
CA GLY A 203 -32.53 23.76 30.25
C GLY A 203 -33.91 24.01 29.68
N HIS A 204 -34.73 22.97 29.87
CA HIS A 204 -36.16 22.92 29.61
C HIS A 204 -36.93 23.55 30.78
N TRP A 205 -36.74 24.85 31.01
CA TRP A 205 -37.52 25.58 32.00
C TRP A 205 -38.54 26.45 31.30
N ALA A 206 -39.81 26.19 31.61
CA ALA A 206 -40.86 27.10 31.23
C ALA A 206 -40.67 28.41 31.98
N THR A 207 -41.20 29.46 31.39
CA THR A 207 -41.36 30.74 32.07
C THR A 207 -41.93 30.57 33.51
N SER A 208 -42.91 29.69 33.71
CA SER A 208 -43.50 29.36 35.02
C SER A 208 -42.58 28.70 36.05
N SER A 209 -41.40 28.21 35.68
CA SER A 209 -40.49 27.50 36.60
C SER A 209 -39.81 28.43 37.62
N PHE A 210 -39.72 29.73 37.32
CA PHE A 210 -39.14 30.71 38.23
C PHE A 210 -40.20 31.28 39.20
N PRO A 211 -39.87 31.50 40.48
CA PRO A 211 -40.74 32.23 41.40
C PRO A 211 -41.12 33.59 40.82
N ARG A 212 -42.43 33.84 40.68
CA ARG A 212 -42.98 35.01 40.02
C ARG A 212 -43.97 35.76 40.88
N HIS A 213 -43.85 37.09 40.86
CA HIS A 213 -44.83 37.98 41.45
C HIS A 213 -45.29 38.99 40.41
N ALA A 214 -46.61 39.21 40.29
CA ALA A 214 -47.10 40.28 39.45
C ALA A 214 -46.70 41.62 40.06
N PHE A 215 -46.19 42.53 39.24
CA PHE A 215 -45.77 43.85 39.71
C PHE A 215 -46.90 44.59 40.41
N ALA A 216 -48.16 44.44 39.96
CA ALA A 216 -49.31 45.06 40.61
C ALA A 216 -49.46 44.66 42.08
N ASP A 217 -49.20 43.38 42.41
CA ASP A 217 -49.29 42.90 43.79
C ASP A 217 -48.12 43.44 44.62
N VAL A 218 -46.91 43.39 44.08
CA VAL A 218 -45.72 43.97 44.73
C VAL A 218 -45.91 45.47 44.96
N TRP A 219 -46.46 46.18 43.98
CA TRP A 219 -46.73 47.61 44.04
C TRP A 219 -47.81 47.95 45.06
N ASN A 220 -48.87 47.15 45.17
CA ASN A 220 -49.88 47.32 46.21
C ASN A 220 -49.29 47.16 47.61
N ILE A 221 -48.37 46.21 47.80
CA ILE A 221 -47.67 46.00 49.08
C ILE A 221 -46.72 47.18 49.39
N ILE A 222 -46.04 47.71 48.36
CA ILE A 222 -45.22 48.93 48.48
C ILE A 222 -46.09 50.13 48.89
N GLN A 223 -47.26 50.30 48.27
CA GLN A 223 -48.19 51.39 48.56
C GLN A 223 -48.85 51.27 49.94
N SER A 224 -49.15 50.05 50.39
CA SER A 224 -49.65 49.79 51.74
C SER A 224 -48.56 49.91 52.82
N LYS A 225 -47.29 50.06 52.43
CA LYS A 225 -46.11 50.13 53.30
C LYS A 225 -45.91 48.88 54.19
N ASP A 226 -46.38 47.72 53.75
CA ASP A 226 -46.21 46.46 54.47
C ASP A 226 -44.81 45.87 54.21
N ARG A 227 -43.86 46.32 55.04
CA ARG A 227 -42.44 45.95 54.95
C ARG A 227 -42.16 44.49 55.31
N ASP A 228 -42.96 43.91 56.20
CA ASP A 228 -42.77 42.53 56.65
C ASP A 228 -43.13 41.56 55.52
N GLN A 229 -44.22 41.85 54.79
CA GLN A 229 -44.61 41.08 53.62
C GLN A 229 -43.58 41.18 52.49
N LEU A 230 -43.02 42.37 52.22
CA LEU A 230 -41.94 42.55 51.23
C LEU A 230 -40.66 41.80 51.60
N SER A 231 -40.23 41.90 52.87
CA SER A 231 -39.05 41.21 53.38
C SER A 231 -39.20 39.69 53.27
N LYS A 232 -40.38 39.15 53.58
CA LYS A 232 -40.67 37.71 53.42
C LYS A 232 -40.55 37.24 51.98
N LEU A 233 -40.85 38.09 51.00
CA LEU A 233 -40.82 37.74 49.59
C LEU A 233 -39.41 37.85 48.98
N PHE A 234 -38.64 38.88 49.33
CA PHE A 234 -37.43 39.27 48.58
C PHE A 234 -36.11 39.23 49.37
N ARG A 235 -36.12 39.01 50.69
CA ARG A 235 -34.89 39.01 51.50
C ARG A 235 -33.89 37.96 51.02
N GLY A 236 -32.66 38.40 50.72
CA GLY A 236 -31.57 37.55 50.26
C GLY A 236 -31.70 37.05 48.81
N LYS A 237 -32.66 37.58 48.05
CA LYS A 237 -32.95 37.13 46.68
C LYS A 237 -32.50 38.16 45.64
N ALA A 238 -32.11 37.67 44.47
CA ALA A 238 -31.93 38.45 43.26
C ALA A 238 -33.27 38.67 42.58
N VAL A 239 -33.63 39.94 42.39
CA VAL A 239 -34.93 40.35 41.85
C VAL A 239 -34.73 40.88 40.44
N ILE A 240 -35.30 40.19 39.45
CA ILE A 240 -35.29 40.61 38.05
C ILE A 240 -36.62 41.30 37.75
N LEU A 241 -36.57 42.59 37.41
CA LEU A 241 -37.74 43.35 37.01
C LEU A 241 -37.94 43.19 35.50
N PHE A 242 -39.04 42.52 35.13
CA PHE A 242 -39.37 42.11 33.77
C PHE A 242 -40.55 42.91 33.20
N SER A 243 -40.37 43.49 32.00
CA SER A 243 -41.45 44.12 31.22
C SER A 243 -41.60 43.41 29.85
N PRO A 244 -42.74 42.78 29.54
CA PRO A 244 -42.99 42.09 28.27
C PRO A 244 -43.24 43.05 27.10
N VAL A 245 -43.34 44.37 27.34
CA VAL A 245 -43.63 45.38 26.32
C VAL A 245 -42.35 45.97 25.70
N SER A 246 -41.18 45.46 26.12
CA SER A 246 -39.89 45.84 25.56
C SER A 246 -39.83 45.50 24.06
N LYS A 247 -39.40 46.44 23.21
CA LYS A 247 -39.18 46.23 21.75
C LYS A 247 -37.98 45.31 21.44
N GLN A 248 -37.48 44.58 22.42
CA GLN A 248 -36.32 43.72 22.27
C GLN A 248 -36.63 42.51 21.40
N PRO A 249 -35.64 42.05 20.61
CA PRO A 249 -35.84 40.91 19.72
C PRO A 249 -36.11 39.65 20.55
N THR A 250 -37.27 39.03 20.37
CA THR A 250 -37.52 37.69 20.93
C THR A 250 -36.67 36.67 20.18
N LEU A 251 -36.10 35.73 20.92
CA LEU A 251 -35.27 34.67 20.35
C LEU A 251 -35.97 33.33 20.52
N SER A 252 -35.85 32.46 19.53
CA SER A 252 -36.39 31.11 19.63
C SER A 252 -35.42 30.22 20.40
N THR A 253 -35.94 29.39 21.29
CA THR A 253 -35.22 28.29 21.90
C THR A 253 -35.70 26.98 21.28
N PRO A 254 -35.01 25.84 21.49
CA PRO A 254 -35.49 24.53 21.02
C PRO A 254 -36.89 24.12 21.54
N TRP A 255 -37.42 24.77 22.58
CA TRP A 255 -38.68 24.38 23.23
C TRP A 255 -39.77 25.45 23.17
N GLU A 256 -39.40 26.73 23.27
CA GLU A 256 -40.33 27.86 23.20
C GLU A 256 -39.91 28.78 22.04
N SER A 257 -40.86 29.10 21.17
CA SER A 257 -40.74 30.16 20.17
C SER A 257 -40.95 31.51 20.83
N GLU A 258 -40.17 32.52 20.43
CA GLU A 258 -40.33 33.91 20.89
C GLU A 258 -40.12 34.12 22.40
N VAL A 259 -39.02 33.61 22.93
CA VAL A 259 -38.64 33.80 24.33
C VAL A 259 -38.06 35.21 24.53
N PRO A 260 -38.55 35.98 25.54
CA PRO A 260 -37.97 37.27 25.88
C PRO A 260 -36.51 37.15 26.33
N VAL A 261 -35.66 38.08 25.92
CA VAL A 261 -34.21 38.01 26.19
C VAL A 261 -33.91 38.08 27.68
N GLU A 262 -34.75 38.78 28.44
CA GLU A 262 -34.69 38.88 29.89
C GLU A 262 -34.85 37.52 30.58
N PHE A 263 -35.74 36.67 30.03
CA PHE A 263 -35.93 35.32 30.54
C PHE A 263 -34.70 34.46 30.26
N LEU A 264 -34.09 34.61 29.09
CA LEU A 264 -32.85 33.92 28.71
C LEU A 264 -31.67 34.29 29.62
N HIS A 265 -31.62 35.51 30.16
CA HIS A 265 -30.60 35.89 31.15
C HIS A 265 -30.83 35.32 32.55
N ALA A 266 -32.08 35.18 32.99
CA ALA A 266 -32.40 34.51 34.25
C ALA A 266 -32.07 33.01 34.19
N LEU A 267 -32.39 32.41 33.06
CA LEU A 267 -32.01 31.06 32.67
C LEU A 267 -30.49 30.87 32.71
N LEU A 268 -29.73 31.80 32.10
CA LEU A 268 -28.27 31.79 32.09
C LEU A 268 -27.68 31.86 33.50
N ALA A 269 -28.24 32.71 34.36
CA ALA A 269 -27.79 32.81 35.74
C ALA A 269 -28.10 31.55 36.55
N ASN A 270 -29.29 30.97 36.38
CA ASN A 270 -29.66 29.72 37.01
C ASN A 270 -28.71 28.58 36.63
N ALA A 271 -28.34 28.47 35.34
CA ALA A 271 -27.40 27.46 34.86
C ALA A 271 -26.00 27.60 35.49
N VAL A 272 -25.53 28.83 35.71
CA VAL A 272 -24.25 29.08 36.41
C VAL A 272 -24.34 28.72 37.89
N LEU A 273 -25.40 29.15 38.59
CA LEU A 273 -25.57 28.91 40.02
C LEU A 273 -25.77 27.42 40.36
N THR A 274 -26.46 26.69 39.47
CA THR A 274 -26.75 25.26 39.64
C THR A 274 -25.73 24.33 38.98
N ASN A 275 -24.71 24.89 38.30
CA ASN A 275 -23.72 24.17 37.50
C ASN A 275 -24.34 23.22 36.44
N GLY A 276 -25.46 23.62 35.85
CA GLY A 276 -26.16 22.85 34.81
C GLY A 276 -25.65 23.15 33.41
N TRP A 277 -24.55 22.53 32.98
CA TRP A 277 -23.96 22.71 31.63
C TRP A 277 -23.95 21.42 30.80
N ILE A 278 -24.32 21.49 29.50
CA ILE A 278 -24.16 20.37 28.57
C ILE A 278 -22.77 20.49 27.96
N SER A 279 -21.90 19.52 28.27
CA SER A 279 -20.65 19.32 27.55
C SER A 279 -20.95 18.79 26.15
N ARG A 280 -20.39 19.40 25.10
CA ARG A 280 -20.36 18.74 23.78
C ARG A 280 -19.68 17.39 23.91
N THR A 281 -20.28 16.34 23.34
CA THR A 281 -19.55 15.09 23.11
C THR A 281 -18.40 15.39 22.13
N PRO A 282 -17.14 15.13 22.50
CA PRO A 282 -16.04 15.40 21.59
C PRO A 282 -16.19 14.58 20.30
N PRO A 283 -15.88 15.14 19.12
CA PRO A 283 -16.00 14.42 17.84
C PRO A 283 -15.22 13.10 17.82
N TRP A 284 -14.11 13.05 18.56
CA TRP A 284 -13.31 11.85 18.73
C TRP A 284 -14.00 10.77 19.56
N VAL A 285 -14.90 11.12 20.49
CA VAL A 285 -15.68 10.13 21.26
C VAL A 285 -16.70 9.45 20.36
N ALA A 286 -17.41 10.21 19.52
CA ALA A 286 -18.32 9.65 18.52
C ALA A 286 -17.55 8.77 17.51
N PHE A 287 -16.40 9.24 17.03
CA PHE A 287 -15.52 8.46 16.16
C PHE A 287 -15.03 7.18 16.83
N LEU A 288 -14.59 7.24 18.09
CA LEU A 288 -14.12 6.05 18.82
C LEU A 288 -15.25 5.05 19.06
N VAL A 289 -16.46 5.49 19.35
CA VAL A 289 -17.60 4.58 19.52
C VAL A 289 -17.93 3.90 18.19
N THR A 290 -18.04 4.65 17.10
CA THR A 290 -18.32 4.08 15.76
C THR A 290 -17.18 3.18 15.27
N ALA A 291 -15.92 3.59 15.46
CA ALA A 291 -14.74 2.81 15.09
C ALA A 291 -14.61 1.56 15.96
N SER A 292 -14.92 1.62 17.25
CA SER A 292 -14.86 0.46 18.15
C SER A 292 -15.93 -0.56 17.81
N VAL A 293 -17.16 -0.12 17.50
CA VAL A 293 -18.24 -1.02 17.05
C VAL A 293 -17.92 -1.62 15.67
N GLY A 294 -17.44 -0.81 14.72
CA GLY A 294 -17.03 -1.28 13.39
C GLY A 294 -15.84 -2.25 13.44
N LEU A 295 -14.84 -1.96 14.27
CA LEU A 295 -13.66 -2.82 14.47
C LEU A 295 -14.02 -4.10 15.22
N PHE A 296 -14.92 -4.04 16.22
CA PHE A 296 -15.42 -5.22 16.91
C PHE A 296 -16.12 -6.19 15.94
N PHE A 297 -16.99 -5.69 15.05
CA PHE A 297 -17.66 -6.51 14.05
C PHE A 297 -16.72 -7.00 12.94
N ALA A 298 -15.76 -6.18 12.50
CA ALA A 298 -14.75 -6.59 11.51
C ALA A 298 -13.80 -7.66 12.05
N CYS A 299 -13.32 -7.51 13.29
CA CYS A 299 -12.51 -8.52 13.97
C CYS A 299 -13.31 -9.80 14.25
N PHE A 300 -14.59 -9.69 14.60
CA PHE A 300 -15.48 -10.84 14.76
C PHE A 300 -15.67 -11.63 13.44
N LEU A 301 -15.77 -10.94 12.30
CA LEU A 301 -15.89 -11.55 10.97
C LEU A 301 -14.57 -12.15 10.46
N LEU A 302 -13.43 -11.67 10.96
CA LEU A 302 -12.09 -12.09 10.56
C LEU A 302 -11.46 -13.15 11.47
N TRP A 303 -11.97 -13.34 12.69
CA TRP A 303 -11.57 -14.44 13.56
C TRP A 303 -11.94 -15.77 12.87
N GLU A 304 -10.93 -16.60 12.55
CA GLU A 304 -11.03 -17.80 11.69
C GLU A 304 -12.12 -18.77 12.18
N THR A 305 -13.35 -18.54 11.73
CA THR A 305 -14.50 -19.41 11.99
C THR A 305 -14.94 -20.08 10.69
N PRO A 306 -15.22 -21.39 10.73
CA PRO A 306 -15.53 -22.17 9.54
C PRO A 306 -16.84 -21.68 8.88
N PRO A 307 -16.96 -21.83 7.54
CA PRO A 307 -17.98 -21.16 6.72
C PRO A 307 -19.44 -21.54 7.02
N THR A 308 -19.70 -22.54 7.86
CA THR A 308 -21.06 -23.00 8.23
C THR A 308 -21.67 -22.28 9.43
N ARG A 309 -20.87 -21.69 10.34
CA ARG A 309 -21.39 -20.87 11.46
C ARG A 309 -21.59 -19.40 11.09
N LEU A 310 -20.91 -18.93 10.04
CA LEU A 310 -21.02 -17.55 9.54
C LEU A 310 -22.42 -17.20 9.02
N GLY A 311 -23.14 -18.17 8.44
CA GLY A 311 -24.47 -17.94 7.88
C GLY A 311 -25.54 -17.70 8.96
N MET A 312 -25.57 -18.51 10.02
CA MET A 312 -26.59 -18.41 11.08
C MET A 312 -26.36 -17.24 12.04
N MET A 313 -25.10 -16.94 12.38
CA MET A 313 -24.77 -15.79 13.25
C MET A 313 -24.93 -14.46 12.51
N GLY A 314 -24.65 -14.42 11.21
CA GLY A 314 -24.95 -13.26 10.36
C GLY A 314 -26.45 -12.99 10.29
N LEU A 315 -27.27 -14.04 10.17
CA LEU A 315 -28.73 -13.93 10.11
C LEU A 315 -29.33 -13.47 11.45
N ALA A 316 -28.84 -13.98 12.58
CA ALA A 316 -29.21 -13.51 13.92
C ALA A 316 -28.79 -12.05 14.17
N GLY A 317 -27.60 -11.66 13.71
CA GLY A 317 -27.12 -10.27 13.78
C GLY A 317 -27.98 -9.30 12.97
N THR A 318 -28.41 -9.70 11.77
CA THR A 318 -29.34 -8.87 10.96
C THR A 318 -30.74 -8.77 11.58
N LEU A 319 -31.20 -9.81 12.28
CA LEU A 319 -32.51 -9.84 12.95
C LEU A 319 -32.51 -8.99 14.23
N LEU A 320 -31.44 -9.04 15.02
CA LEU A 320 -31.22 -8.17 16.19
C LEU A 320 -31.02 -6.71 15.79
N ALA A 321 -30.29 -6.45 14.70
CA ALA A 321 -30.16 -5.10 14.15
C ALA A 321 -31.51 -4.57 13.65
N GLY A 322 -32.33 -5.41 13.00
CA GLY A 322 -33.69 -5.06 12.58
C GLY A 322 -34.62 -4.77 13.75
N LEU A 323 -34.56 -5.55 14.84
CA LEU A 323 -35.31 -5.32 16.08
C LEU A 323 -34.87 -4.03 16.80
N ALA A 324 -33.56 -3.74 16.83
CA ALA A 324 -33.02 -2.49 17.37
C ALA A 324 -33.43 -1.27 16.52
N LEU A 325 -33.56 -1.44 15.19
CA LEU A 325 -34.00 -0.40 14.26
C LEU A 325 -35.51 -0.13 14.39
N LEU A 326 -36.32 -1.18 14.59
CA LEU A 326 -37.75 -1.08 14.90
C LEU A 326 -38.02 -0.45 16.29
N TRP A 327 -37.21 -0.79 17.30
CA TRP A 327 -37.28 -0.15 18.61
C TRP A 327 -36.84 1.32 18.54
N GLY A 328 -35.78 1.62 17.77
CA GLY A 328 -35.31 2.98 17.50
C GLY A 328 -36.33 3.85 16.74
N LEU A 329 -37.10 3.26 15.82
CA LEU A 329 -38.23 3.93 15.14
C LEU A 329 -39.37 4.27 16.10
N HIS A 330 -39.61 3.43 17.11
CA HIS A 330 -40.63 3.70 18.14
C HIS A 330 -40.19 4.75 19.17
N SER A 331 -38.88 4.84 19.46
CA SER A 331 -38.32 5.76 20.47
C SER A 331 -37.77 7.09 19.91
N GLY A 332 -37.85 7.32 18.60
CA GLY A 332 -37.40 8.56 17.95
C GLY A 332 -35.89 8.66 17.68
N TRP A 333 -35.14 7.55 17.75
CA TRP A 333 -33.68 7.49 17.61
C TRP A 333 -33.18 7.41 16.15
N VAL A 334 -33.98 7.92 15.22
CA VAL A 334 -33.88 7.54 13.81
C VAL A 334 -32.54 7.95 13.19
N TRP A 335 -31.96 9.11 13.52
CA TRP A 335 -30.78 9.60 12.80
C TRP A 335 -29.44 8.94 13.22
N PRO A 336 -29.10 8.80 14.52
CA PRO A 336 -27.89 8.09 14.93
C PRO A 336 -27.92 6.60 14.58
N ILE A 337 -29.11 5.97 14.60
CA ILE A 337 -29.27 4.55 14.25
C ILE A 337 -29.26 4.38 12.73
N LEU A 338 -29.78 5.33 11.94
CA LEU A 338 -29.74 5.27 10.47
C LEU A 338 -28.30 5.43 9.95
N SER A 339 -27.51 6.36 10.50
CA SER A 339 -26.10 6.52 10.10
C SER A 339 -25.26 5.30 10.51
N THR A 340 -25.49 4.77 11.70
CA THR A 340 -24.79 3.57 12.19
C THR A 340 -25.27 2.31 11.45
N GLY A 341 -26.56 2.24 11.11
CA GLY A 341 -27.18 1.16 10.36
C GLY A 341 -26.77 1.13 8.88
N LEU A 342 -26.61 2.30 8.24
CA LEU A 342 -26.04 2.41 6.89
C LEU A 342 -24.57 1.99 6.86
N ALA A 343 -23.79 2.43 7.85
CA ALA A 343 -22.39 2.01 7.99
C ALA A 343 -22.26 0.49 8.19
N LEU A 344 -23.09 -0.09 9.07
CA LEU A 344 -23.16 -1.54 9.30
C LEU A 344 -23.63 -2.31 8.05
N GLY A 345 -24.65 -1.80 7.35
CA GLY A 345 -25.17 -2.42 6.14
C GLY A 345 -24.15 -2.47 5.00
N MET A 346 -23.43 -1.36 4.76
CA MET A 346 -22.39 -1.29 3.73
C MET A 346 -21.18 -2.17 4.05
N THR A 347 -20.78 -2.25 5.32
CA THR A 347 -19.65 -3.08 5.76
C THR A 347 -19.99 -4.58 5.77
N LEU A 348 -21.20 -4.97 6.19
CA LEU A 348 -21.69 -6.34 6.13
C LEU A 348 -21.89 -6.81 4.69
N GLY A 349 -22.48 -5.96 3.82
CA GLY A 349 -22.68 -6.27 2.40
C GLY A 349 -21.36 -6.44 1.63
N GLY A 350 -20.40 -5.52 1.82
CA GLY A 350 -19.10 -5.58 1.14
C GLY A 350 -18.23 -6.78 1.56
N SER A 351 -18.27 -7.15 2.85
CA SER A 351 -17.49 -8.28 3.37
C SER A 351 -18.06 -9.64 2.97
N LEU A 352 -19.39 -9.80 2.93
CA LEU A 352 -20.05 -11.04 2.50
C LEU A 352 -19.88 -11.30 0.99
N ALA A 353 -19.97 -10.26 0.15
CA ALA A 353 -19.78 -10.35 -1.30
C ALA A 353 -18.35 -10.73 -1.70
N TRP A 354 -17.35 -10.14 -1.02
CA TRP A 354 -15.95 -10.48 -1.24
C TRP A 354 -15.64 -11.94 -0.88
N ARG A 355 -16.18 -12.41 0.25
CA ARG A 355 -15.89 -13.76 0.77
C ARG A 355 -16.59 -14.89 0.00
N LEU A 356 -17.78 -14.64 -0.53
CA LEU A 356 -18.51 -15.59 -1.38
C LEU A 356 -17.93 -15.69 -2.81
N SER A 357 -17.38 -14.60 -3.36
CA SER A 357 -16.76 -14.57 -4.69
C SER A 357 -15.41 -15.31 -4.73
N LEU A 358 -14.58 -15.15 -3.70
CA LEU A 358 -13.26 -15.78 -3.66
C LEU A 358 -13.28 -17.28 -3.36
N SER A 359 -14.21 -17.76 -2.52
CA SER A 359 -14.14 -19.14 -2.00
C SER A 359 -14.76 -20.21 -2.92
N ARG A 360 -15.84 -19.88 -3.63
CA ARG A 360 -16.54 -20.85 -4.51
C ARG A 360 -15.90 -20.99 -5.89
N SER A 361 -15.36 -19.92 -6.45
CA SER A 361 -14.89 -19.91 -7.84
C SER A 361 -13.56 -20.66 -8.04
N ILE A 362 -12.68 -20.63 -7.05
CA ILE A 362 -11.29 -21.06 -7.23
C ILE A 362 -11.10 -22.57 -6.97
N ILE A 363 -11.83 -23.13 -6.01
CA ILE A 363 -11.52 -24.46 -5.48
C ILE A 363 -12.34 -25.56 -6.16
N GLN A 364 -13.61 -25.32 -6.49
CA GLN A 364 -14.45 -26.33 -7.15
C GLN A 364 -14.06 -26.54 -8.61
N ARG A 365 -13.61 -25.50 -9.31
CA ARG A 365 -13.17 -25.61 -10.71
C ARG A 365 -11.92 -26.47 -10.85
N ARG A 366 -10.97 -26.32 -9.94
CA ARG A 366 -9.66 -27.00 -10.05
C ARG A 366 -9.70 -28.46 -9.62
N ILE A 367 -10.55 -28.83 -8.66
CA ILE A 367 -10.54 -30.18 -8.09
C ILE A 367 -11.45 -31.14 -8.87
N ALA A 368 -12.58 -30.67 -9.39
CA ALA A 368 -13.49 -31.50 -10.17
C ALA A 368 -12.90 -31.87 -11.54
N GLN A 369 -12.26 -30.91 -12.21
CA GLN A 369 -11.62 -31.13 -13.51
C GLN A 369 -10.45 -32.11 -13.42
N GLY A 370 -9.61 -31.96 -12.37
CA GLY A 370 -8.44 -32.81 -12.22
C GLY A 370 -8.77 -34.29 -11.93
N ARG A 371 -9.85 -34.58 -11.20
CA ARG A 371 -10.15 -35.96 -10.76
C ARG A 371 -10.88 -36.79 -11.80
N GLN A 372 -11.79 -36.18 -12.57
CA GLN A 372 -12.49 -36.93 -13.62
C GLN A 372 -11.56 -37.34 -14.76
N GLN A 373 -10.64 -36.45 -15.16
CA GLN A 373 -9.69 -36.75 -16.22
C GLN A 373 -8.75 -37.89 -15.86
N LEU A 374 -8.32 -37.94 -14.60
CA LEU A 374 -7.35 -38.93 -14.16
C LEU A 374 -7.95 -40.33 -14.07
N GLN A 375 -9.18 -40.45 -13.54
CA GLN A 375 -9.83 -41.76 -13.41
C GLN A 375 -10.25 -42.36 -14.76
N GLN A 376 -10.73 -41.55 -15.70
CA GLN A 376 -11.13 -42.06 -17.01
C GLN A 376 -9.94 -42.60 -17.80
N LEU A 377 -8.81 -41.89 -17.74
CA LEU A 377 -7.59 -42.30 -18.42
C LEU A 377 -6.99 -43.57 -17.81
N GLU A 378 -7.05 -43.73 -16.49
CA GLU A 378 -6.55 -44.93 -15.83
C GLU A 378 -7.41 -46.16 -16.14
N THR A 379 -8.74 -46.02 -16.20
CA THR A 379 -9.63 -47.15 -16.52
C THR A 379 -9.52 -47.58 -17.97
N GLU A 380 -9.46 -46.62 -18.90
CA GLU A 380 -9.38 -46.92 -20.33
C GLU A 380 -8.04 -47.55 -20.71
N LEU A 381 -6.95 -47.12 -20.05
CA LEU A 381 -5.64 -47.72 -20.24
C LEU A 381 -5.60 -49.15 -19.68
N ALA A 382 -6.21 -49.40 -18.52
CA ALA A 382 -6.22 -50.72 -17.91
C ALA A 382 -7.01 -51.74 -18.75
N GLU A 383 -8.18 -51.36 -19.26
CA GLU A 383 -9.00 -52.23 -20.11
C GLU A 383 -8.31 -52.54 -21.45
N ARG A 384 -7.72 -51.54 -22.10
CA ARG A 384 -7.01 -51.77 -23.37
C ARG A 384 -5.78 -52.65 -23.20
N GLN A 385 -5.03 -52.48 -22.11
CA GLN A 385 -3.89 -53.34 -21.83
C GLN A 385 -4.31 -54.77 -21.53
N GLN A 386 -5.43 -54.97 -20.85
CA GLN A 386 -5.95 -56.31 -20.57
C GLN A 386 -6.44 -56.99 -21.86
N HIS A 387 -7.10 -56.25 -22.74
CA HIS A 387 -7.60 -56.78 -24.00
C HIS A 387 -6.46 -57.18 -24.96
N VAL A 388 -5.40 -56.38 -25.05
CA VAL A 388 -4.22 -56.71 -25.85
C VAL A 388 -3.54 -57.98 -25.33
N ARG A 389 -3.36 -58.11 -24.01
CA ARG A 389 -2.77 -59.32 -23.43
C ARG A 389 -3.62 -60.57 -23.72
N GLU A 390 -4.93 -60.43 -23.69
CA GLU A 390 -5.83 -61.54 -24.00
C GLU A 390 -5.75 -61.96 -25.48
N LEU A 391 -5.68 -61.00 -26.40
CA LEU A 391 -5.51 -61.26 -27.83
C LEU A 391 -4.13 -61.87 -28.14
N GLU A 392 -3.06 -61.39 -27.52
CA GLU A 392 -1.72 -61.97 -27.65
C GLU A 392 -1.70 -63.41 -27.17
N THR A 393 -2.36 -63.70 -26.04
CA THR A 393 -2.46 -65.05 -25.51
C THR A 393 -3.23 -65.96 -26.46
N ARG A 394 -4.35 -65.50 -27.03
CA ARG A 394 -5.14 -66.26 -28.00
C ARG A 394 -4.43 -66.47 -29.33
N LEU A 395 -3.69 -65.47 -29.81
CA LEU A 395 -2.88 -65.55 -31.03
C LEU A 395 -1.73 -66.55 -30.83
N HIS A 396 -1.05 -66.50 -29.70
CA HIS A 396 0.00 -67.45 -29.38
C HIS A 396 -0.52 -68.88 -29.34
N VAL A 397 -1.68 -69.10 -28.70
CA VAL A 397 -2.33 -70.42 -28.67
C VAL A 397 -2.74 -70.86 -30.08
N ALA A 398 -3.32 -69.98 -30.89
CA ALA A 398 -3.71 -70.30 -32.27
C ALA A 398 -2.51 -70.58 -33.19
N GLN A 399 -1.41 -69.84 -33.05
CA GLN A 399 -0.15 -70.09 -33.78
C GLN A 399 0.49 -71.42 -33.36
N ASP A 400 0.47 -71.75 -32.06
CA ASP A 400 0.95 -73.04 -31.57
C ASP A 400 0.09 -74.21 -32.10
N HIS A 401 -1.22 -74.00 -32.25
CA HIS A 401 -2.13 -74.96 -32.87
C HIS A 401 -1.96 -75.07 -34.40
N ALA A 402 -1.69 -73.95 -35.09
CA ALA A 402 -1.48 -73.89 -36.54
C ALA A 402 -0.12 -74.49 -36.95
N HIS A 403 0.94 -74.28 -36.16
CA HIS A 403 2.24 -74.89 -36.42
C HIS A 403 2.28 -76.40 -36.15
N ARG A 404 1.34 -76.94 -35.36
CA ARG A 404 1.31 -78.37 -35.00
C ARG A 404 0.42 -79.25 -35.89
N SER A 405 -0.37 -78.69 -36.81
CA SER A 405 -1.39 -79.48 -37.53
C SER A 405 -1.51 -79.09 -39.00
N ALA A 406 -0.87 -79.85 -39.89
CA ALA A 406 -0.94 -79.68 -41.35
C ALA A 406 -2.27 -80.14 -41.99
N THR A 407 -3.35 -80.26 -41.24
CA THR A 407 -4.66 -80.66 -41.76
C THR A 407 -5.74 -79.91 -41.00
N VAL A 408 -6.32 -78.89 -41.63
CA VAL A 408 -7.70 -78.38 -41.53
C VAL A 408 -7.65 -76.95 -42.12
N ILE A 409 -7.72 -76.88 -43.45
CA ILE A 409 -7.66 -75.60 -44.19
C ILE A 409 -9.05 -74.94 -44.28
N GLU A 410 -10.15 -75.68 -44.13
CA GLU A 410 -11.49 -75.16 -44.40
C GLU A 410 -12.13 -74.40 -43.21
N GLY A 411 -11.72 -74.70 -41.97
CA GLY A 411 -12.16 -73.95 -40.79
C GLY A 411 -11.37 -72.65 -40.54
N LEU A 412 -10.20 -72.53 -41.16
CA LEU A 412 -9.30 -71.39 -40.97
C LEU A 412 -9.66 -70.21 -41.88
N GLU A 413 -10.23 -70.43 -43.07
CA GLU A 413 -10.67 -69.33 -43.95
C GLU A 413 -11.85 -68.53 -43.37
N THR A 414 -12.75 -69.18 -42.62
CA THR A 414 -13.87 -68.51 -41.94
C THR A 414 -13.42 -67.75 -40.69
N GLN A 415 -12.40 -68.22 -39.97
CA GLN A 415 -11.77 -67.44 -38.90
C GLN A 415 -10.89 -66.32 -39.44
N GLN A 416 -10.19 -66.51 -40.57
CA GLN A 416 -9.37 -65.47 -41.20
C GLN A 416 -10.23 -64.32 -41.74
N GLY A 417 -11.42 -64.61 -42.28
CA GLY A 417 -12.40 -63.60 -42.68
C GLY A 417 -13.07 -62.87 -41.50
N GLY A 418 -13.29 -63.56 -40.38
CA GLY A 418 -13.79 -62.96 -39.14
C GLY A 418 -12.77 -62.03 -38.48
N VAL A 419 -11.53 -62.50 -38.36
CA VAL A 419 -10.42 -61.70 -37.80
C VAL A 419 -10.07 -60.54 -38.72
N SER A 420 -10.10 -60.69 -40.05
CA SER A 420 -9.86 -59.57 -40.98
C SER A 420 -10.98 -58.51 -40.91
N ARG A 421 -12.25 -58.91 -40.78
CA ARG A 421 -13.35 -57.94 -40.54
C ARG A 421 -13.28 -57.28 -39.18
N GLN A 422 -12.80 -58.00 -38.16
CA GLN A 422 -12.63 -57.46 -36.82
C GLN A 422 -11.39 -56.57 -36.73
N LEU A 423 -10.37 -56.82 -37.57
CA LEU A 423 -9.22 -55.95 -37.78
C LEU A 423 -9.61 -54.69 -38.56
N GLU A 424 -10.45 -54.79 -39.60
CA GLU A 424 -11.00 -53.62 -40.29
C GLU A 424 -11.93 -52.81 -39.39
N PHE A 425 -12.73 -53.45 -38.53
CA PHE A 425 -13.56 -52.77 -37.54
C PHE A 425 -12.71 -52.11 -36.45
N SER A 426 -11.66 -52.78 -35.94
CA SER A 426 -10.73 -52.20 -34.97
C SER A 426 -9.85 -51.12 -35.60
N GLN A 427 -9.49 -51.23 -36.88
CA GLN A 427 -8.77 -50.19 -37.63
C GLN A 427 -9.67 -49.00 -37.94
N ALA A 428 -10.95 -49.22 -38.23
CA ALA A 428 -11.95 -48.15 -38.36
C ALA A 428 -12.21 -47.47 -37.01
N GLU A 429 -12.23 -48.21 -35.90
CA GLU A 429 -12.38 -47.67 -34.54
C GLU A 429 -11.10 -46.95 -34.07
N VAL A 430 -9.92 -47.41 -34.49
CA VAL A 430 -8.64 -46.69 -34.31
C VAL A 430 -8.60 -45.45 -35.19
N GLU A 431 -9.07 -45.49 -36.44
CA GLU A 431 -9.18 -44.31 -37.30
C GLU A 431 -10.24 -43.33 -36.80
N GLU A 432 -11.32 -43.81 -36.19
CA GLU A 432 -12.32 -42.98 -35.54
C GLU A 432 -11.76 -42.36 -34.26
N THR A 433 -11.05 -43.13 -33.44
CA THR A 433 -10.32 -42.61 -32.27
C THR A 433 -9.23 -41.63 -32.69
N ARG A 434 -8.54 -41.86 -33.82
CA ARG A 434 -7.51 -40.98 -34.37
C ARG A 434 -8.12 -39.72 -34.96
N ARG A 435 -9.29 -39.81 -35.61
CA ARG A 435 -10.11 -38.65 -36.01
C ARG A 435 -10.66 -37.91 -34.79
N GLN A 436 -10.92 -38.60 -33.68
CA GLN A 436 -11.40 -38.00 -32.43
C GLN A 436 -10.26 -37.35 -31.67
N ILE A 437 -9.04 -37.90 -31.73
CA ILE A 437 -7.80 -37.25 -31.28
C ILE A 437 -7.48 -36.05 -32.17
N ASP A 438 -7.62 -36.13 -33.49
CA ASP A 438 -7.42 -35.00 -34.40
C ASP A 438 -8.50 -33.93 -34.18
N ARG A 439 -9.76 -34.33 -33.92
CA ARG A 439 -10.85 -33.41 -33.60
C ARG A 439 -10.66 -32.77 -32.23
N LEU A 440 -10.18 -33.53 -31.23
CA LEU A 440 -9.81 -33.04 -29.91
C LEU A 440 -8.51 -32.23 -29.94
N GLN A 441 -7.60 -32.49 -30.88
CA GLN A 441 -6.40 -31.69 -31.12
C GLN A 441 -6.79 -30.38 -31.77
N ILE A 442 -7.68 -30.38 -32.77
CA ILE A 442 -8.27 -29.17 -33.36
C ILE A 442 -9.10 -28.41 -32.32
N GLU A 443 -9.86 -29.08 -31.47
CA GLU A 443 -10.63 -28.49 -30.37
C GLU A 443 -9.74 -28.03 -29.21
N LEU A 444 -8.60 -28.66 -28.96
CA LEU A 444 -7.54 -28.19 -28.05
C LEU A 444 -6.70 -27.06 -28.67
N GLU A 445 -6.57 -27.00 -30.00
CA GLU A 445 -5.96 -25.91 -30.74
C GLU A 445 -6.91 -24.70 -30.73
N ASP A 446 -8.22 -24.93 -30.88
CA ASP A 446 -9.27 -23.91 -30.77
C ASP A 446 -9.52 -23.50 -29.31
N LEU A 447 -9.44 -24.42 -28.35
CA LEU A 447 -9.39 -24.10 -26.91
C LEU A 447 -8.04 -23.49 -26.53
N ARG A 448 -6.92 -23.74 -27.23
CA ARG A 448 -5.66 -22.97 -27.06
C ARG A 448 -5.73 -21.60 -27.72
N ARG A 449 -6.58 -21.42 -28.74
CA ARG A 449 -6.92 -20.11 -29.31
C ARG A 449 -7.92 -19.35 -28.45
N GLN A 450 -8.77 -20.04 -27.67
CA GLN A 450 -9.79 -19.46 -26.77
C GLN A 450 -9.35 -19.38 -25.30
N VAL A 451 -8.40 -20.20 -24.85
CA VAL A 451 -7.60 -19.99 -23.65
C VAL A 451 -6.56 -18.97 -24.06
N PRO A 452 -6.57 -17.73 -23.51
CA PRO A 452 -5.49 -16.81 -23.77
C PRO A 452 -4.23 -17.50 -23.29
N ALA A 453 -3.31 -17.72 -24.22
CA ALA A 453 -2.03 -18.32 -23.92
C ALA A 453 -1.47 -17.66 -22.65
N MET A 454 -1.10 -18.44 -21.64
CA MET A 454 0.03 -18.08 -20.79
C MET A 454 1.32 -18.22 -21.62
N GLN A 455 1.33 -17.57 -22.79
CA GLN A 455 2.50 -16.87 -23.26
C GLN A 455 2.67 -15.69 -22.30
N HIS A 456 3.91 -15.25 -22.15
CA HIS A 456 4.28 -13.99 -21.53
C HIS A 456 3.20 -12.93 -21.75
N PRO A 457 2.87 -12.09 -20.75
CA PRO A 457 1.80 -11.11 -20.86
C PRO A 457 2.09 -10.11 -21.99
N GLU A 458 1.71 -10.47 -23.21
CA GLU A 458 1.22 -9.52 -24.17
C GLU A 458 -0.12 -9.03 -23.61
N HIS A 459 -0.04 -8.02 -22.75
CA HIS A 459 -1.17 -7.14 -22.56
C HIS A 459 -1.58 -6.65 -23.94
N ARG A 460 -2.68 -7.15 -24.49
CA ARG A 460 -3.38 -6.44 -25.54
C ARG A 460 -4.02 -5.21 -24.90
N TYR A 461 -3.19 -4.19 -24.68
CA TYR A 461 -3.67 -2.81 -24.76
C TYR A 461 -4.27 -2.65 -26.16
N PRO A 462 -5.30 -1.81 -26.34
CA PRO A 462 -5.76 -1.46 -27.69
C PRO A 462 -4.51 -1.11 -28.50
N GLU A 463 -4.42 -1.67 -29.71
CA GLU A 463 -3.35 -1.39 -30.66
C GLU A 463 -2.90 0.05 -30.44
N SER A 464 -1.69 0.20 -29.92
CA SER A 464 -1.07 1.50 -29.80
C SER A 464 -0.76 1.86 -31.24
N ARG A 465 -1.78 2.39 -31.95
CA ARG A 465 -1.55 3.47 -32.89
C ARG A 465 -0.55 4.35 -32.19
N GLU A 466 0.64 4.38 -32.76
CA GLU A 466 1.81 5.13 -32.32
C GLU A 466 1.32 6.29 -31.46
N ASN A 467 1.56 6.25 -30.16
CA ASN A 467 1.31 7.41 -29.32
C ASN A 467 2.60 8.22 -29.42
N PRO A 468 2.76 9.11 -30.42
CA PRO A 468 4.02 9.78 -30.69
C PRO A 468 4.52 10.54 -29.46
N ALA A 469 3.60 11.00 -28.61
CA ALA A 469 3.93 11.68 -27.37
C ALA A 469 4.69 10.78 -26.38
N LEU A 470 4.33 9.49 -26.25
CA LEU A 470 5.01 8.57 -25.35
C LEU A 470 6.39 8.18 -25.88
N LEU A 471 6.51 7.97 -27.21
CA LEU A 471 7.79 7.70 -27.86
C LEU A 471 8.74 8.88 -27.67
N GLN A 472 8.28 10.10 -27.95
CA GLN A 472 9.06 11.33 -27.76
C GLN A 472 9.47 11.53 -26.29
N GLU A 473 8.59 11.19 -25.35
CA GLU A 473 8.91 11.24 -23.92
C GLU A 473 9.99 10.20 -23.56
N CYS A 474 9.91 8.95 -24.02
CA CYS A 474 10.96 7.94 -23.82
C CYS A 474 12.31 8.41 -24.38
N GLU A 475 12.33 8.95 -25.61
CA GLU A 475 13.54 9.46 -26.25
C GLU A 475 14.20 10.58 -25.45
N SER A 476 13.40 11.46 -24.81
CA SER A 476 13.90 12.54 -23.95
C SER A 476 14.69 12.04 -22.73
N PHE A 477 14.47 10.78 -22.32
CA PHE A 477 15.21 10.09 -21.27
C PHE A 477 16.23 9.08 -21.79
N HIS A 478 16.62 9.18 -23.07
CA HIS A 478 17.54 8.27 -23.75
C HIS A 478 17.05 6.81 -23.85
N ILE A 479 15.74 6.59 -23.77
CA ILE A 479 15.13 5.28 -23.98
C ILE A 479 14.59 5.23 -25.41
N LEU A 480 15.40 4.71 -26.34
CA LEU A 480 14.98 4.48 -27.73
C LEU A 480 14.25 3.14 -27.81
N THR A 481 12.96 3.15 -28.14
CA THR A 481 12.21 1.91 -28.30
C THR A 481 10.94 2.09 -29.14
N ARG A 482 10.56 1.04 -29.86
CA ARG A 482 9.22 0.83 -30.46
C ARG A 482 8.48 -0.36 -29.82
N ALA A 483 9.15 -1.12 -28.97
CA ALA A 483 8.61 -2.31 -28.33
C ALA A 483 7.49 -1.95 -27.33
N PRO A 484 6.26 -2.49 -27.50
CA PRO A 484 5.15 -2.24 -26.56
C PRO A 484 5.47 -2.69 -25.13
N SER A 485 6.28 -3.75 -24.97
CA SER A 485 6.72 -4.25 -23.66
C SER A 485 7.58 -3.23 -22.91
N VAL A 486 8.51 -2.58 -23.59
CA VAL A 486 9.38 -1.53 -23.00
C VAL A 486 8.59 -0.26 -22.70
N LEU A 487 7.67 0.14 -23.59
CA LEU A 487 6.79 1.30 -23.38
C LEU A 487 5.92 1.14 -22.12
N ARG A 488 5.41 -0.07 -21.84
CA ARG A 488 4.68 -0.36 -20.60
C ARG A 488 5.56 -0.22 -19.38
N VAL A 489 6.77 -0.78 -19.42
CA VAL A 489 7.73 -0.64 -18.31
C VAL A 489 8.03 0.82 -18.04
N PHE A 490 8.17 1.66 -19.08
CA PHE A 490 8.35 3.09 -18.92
C PHE A 490 7.13 3.81 -18.33
N GLN A 491 5.90 3.45 -18.73
CA GLN A 491 4.68 3.99 -18.12
C GLN A 491 4.58 3.65 -16.63
N ASP A 492 4.94 2.43 -16.25
CA ASP A 492 4.94 2.00 -14.85
C ASP A 492 6.08 2.66 -14.08
N LEU A 493 7.26 2.83 -14.70
CA LEU A 493 8.36 3.63 -14.17
C LEU A 493 7.91 5.07 -13.88
N LYS A 494 7.16 5.71 -14.77
CA LYS A 494 6.66 7.07 -14.58
C LYS A 494 5.75 7.19 -13.35
N LYS A 495 4.84 6.24 -13.16
CA LYS A 495 3.98 6.17 -11.96
C LYS A 495 4.81 5.93 -10.71
N ALA A 496 5.75 4.98 -10.76
CA ALA A 496 6.63 4.63 -9.65
C ALA A 496 7.54 5.78 -9.23
N SER A 497 8.00 6.58 -10.20
CA SER A 497 8.91 7.71 -9.99
C SER A 497 8.30 8.81 -9.13
N GLY A 498 6.96 8.96 -9.13
CA GLY A 498 6.23 9.89 -8.27
C GLY A 498 6.18 9.50 -6.79
N THR A 499 6.57 8.27 -6.43
CA THR A 499 6.62 7.78 -5.05
C THR A 499 8.05 7.84 -4.48
N GLN A 500 8.19 7.81 -3.16
CA GLN A 500 9.49 7.70 -2.48
C GLN A 500 9.94 6.25 -2.26
N SER A 501 9.11 5.27 -2.67
CA SER A 501 9.37 3.85 -2.43
C SER A 501 10.58 3.34 -3.25
N PRO A 502 11.32 2.35 -2.72
CA PRO A 502 12.37 1.68 -3.47
C PRO A 502 11.85 1.02 -4.76
N ILE A 503 12.60 1.15 -5.84
CA ILE A 503 12.32 0.50 -7.12
C ILE A 503 13.35 -0.62 -7.33
N LEU A 504 12.89 -1.84 -7.59
CA LEU A 504 13.71 -2.99 -7.97
C LEU A 504 13.55 -3.26 -9.48
N LEU A 505 14.64 -3.07 -10.23
CA LEU A 505 14.75 -3.34 -11.65
C LEU A 505 15.27 -4.77 -11.87
N LEU A 506 14.42 -5.63 -12.40
CA LEU A 506 14.78 -7.00 -12.79
C LEU A 506 15.05 -7.06 -14.29
N GLY A 507 16.00 -7.90 -14.69
CA GLY A 507 16.23 -8.19 -16.10
C GLY A 507 17.64 -8.66 -16.36
N GLU A 508 17.85 -9.29 -17.52
CA GLU A 508 19.16 -9.79 -17.92
C GLU A 508 20.22 -8.69 -17.99
N THR A 509 21.48 -9.10 -17.95
CA THR A 509 22.62 -8.20 -18.13
C THR A 509 22.56 -7.54 -19.51
N GLY A 510 22.82 -6.24 -19.59
CA GLY A 510 22.83 -5.49 -20.85
C GLY A 510 21.46 -5.04 -21.38
N THR A 511 20.38 -5.15 -20.61
CA THR A 511 19.02 -4.70 -21.01
C THR A 511 18.75 -3.20 -20.86
N GLY A 512 19.66 -2.44 -20.24
CA GLY A 512 19.52 -0.99 -20.04
C GLY A 512 18.98 -0.55 -18.66
N LYS A 513 19.15 -1.36 -17.61
CA LYS A 513 18.68 -1.06 -16.24
C LYS A 513 19.16 0.30 -15.71
N GLU A 514 20.40 0.69 -15.97
CA GLU A 514 20.93 1.99 -15.55
C GLU A 514 20.20 3.18 -16.22
N VAL A 515 19.85 3.07 -17.51
CA VAL A 515 19.10 4.12 -18.22
C VAL A 515 17.71 4.29 -17.60
N PHE A 516 17.05 3.18 -17.26
CA PHE A 516 15.77 3.21 -16.54
C PHE A 516 15.90 3.80 -15.12
N ALA A 517 17.00 3.52 -14.41
CA ALA A 517 17.24 4.12 -13.09
C ALA A 517 17.45 5.65 -13.19
N ARG A 518 18.18 6.12 -14.20
CA ARG A 518 18.36 7.55 -14.48
C ARG A 518 17.05 8.23 -14.86
N ALA A 519 16.24 7.59 -15.70
CA ALA A 519 14.91 8.07 -16.04
C ALA A 519 14.00 8.16 -14.80
N ALA A 520 14.02 7.16 -13.90
CA ALA A 520 13.26 7.21 -12.66
C ALA A 520 13.67 8.37 -11.74
N HIS A 521 14.98 8.64 -11.64
CA HIS A 521 15.47 9.78 -10.90
C HIS A 521 14.99 11.11 -11.52
N ALA A 522 15.13 11.26 -12.83
CA ALA A 522 14.74 12.46 -13.57
C ALA A 522 13.22 12.74 -13.51
N LEU A 523 12.39 11.68 -13.46
CA LEU A 523 10.93 11.76 -13.31
C LEU A 523 10.46 11.95 -11.87
N SER A 524 11.37 11.93 -10.90
CA SER A 524 11.02 12.00 -9.48
C SER A 524 11.00 13.42 -8.92
N PRO A 525 10.36 13.65 -7.75
CA PRO A 525 10.50 14.91 -7.01
C PRO A 525 11.95 15.26 -6.65
N ARG A 526 12.88 14.28 -6.68
CA ARG A 526 14.30 14.42 -6.33
C ARG A 526 15.20 14.65 -7.55
N HIS A 527 14.67 14.95 -8.73
CA HIS A 527 15.46 15.15 -9.97
C HIS A 527 16.54 16.25 -9.89
N ARG A 528 16.46 17.18 -8.92
CA ARG A 528 17.48 18.20 -8.66
C ARG A 528 18.59 17.74 -7.72
N GLY A 529 18.38 16.62 -7.02
CA GLY A 529 19.36 16.04 -6.10
C GLY A 529 20.39 15.17 -6.83
N PRO A 530 21.42 14.69 -6.12
CA PRO A 530 22.46 13.84 -6.72
C PRO A 530 21.89 12.48 -7.15
N PHE A 531 22.34 11.98 -8.31
CA PHE A 531 22.16 10.58 -8.72
C PHE A 531 23.50 9.86 -8.59
N VAL A 532 23.63 8.99 -7.58
CA VAL A 532 24.84 8.20 -7.34
C VAL A 532 24.59 6.78 -7.80
N SER A 533 25.42 6.29 -8.72
CA SER A 533 25.34 4.93 -9.26
C SER A 533 26.50 4.10 -8.76
N VAL A 534 26.20 2.93 -8.19
CA VAL A 534 27.19 2.02 -7.62
C VAL A 534 26.93 0.62 -8.16
N ASN A 535 27.93 0.05 -8.82
CA ASN A 535 27.91 -1.36 -9.24
C ASN A 535 28.55 -2.21 -8.14
N MET A 536 27.77 -3.09 -7.53
CA MET A 536 28.23 -3.91 -6.40
C MET A 536 29.31 -4.91 -6.80
N ALA A 537 29.27 -5.49 -8.00
CA ALA A 537 30.28 -6.45 -8.45
C ALA A 537 31.63 -5.81 -8.79
N ALA A 538 31.67 -4.50 -9.00
CA ALA A 538 32.92 -3.78 -9.30
C ALA A 538 33.74 -3.47 -8.03
N ILE A 539 33.13 -3.54 -6.84
CA ILE A 539 33.79 -3.21 -5.58
C ILE A 539 34.36 -4.48 -4.93
N ARG A 540 35.63 -4.44 -4.56
CA ARG A 540 36.26 -5.54 -3.80
C ARG A 540 35.54 -5.73 -2.46
N PRO A 541 35.24 -6.96 -2.02
CA PRO A 541 34.51 -7.22 -0.78
C PRO A 541 35.08 -6.52 0.45
N GLU A 542 36.41 -6.39 0.53
CA GLU A 542 37.11 -5.78 1.66
C GLU A 542 36.92 -4.25 1.75
N LEU A 543 36.65 -3.60 0.62
CA LEU A 543 36.46 -2.13 0.53
C LEU A 543 35.00 -1.72 0.50
N PHE A 544 34.09 -2.69 0.39
CA PHE A 544 32.68 -2.47 0.15
C PHE A 544 32.03 -1.64 1.25
N GLU A 545 32.32 -1.98 2.51
CA GLU A 545 31.78 -1.25 3.64
C GLU A 545 32.26 0.22 3.68
N GLY A 546 33.56 0.43 3.48
CA GLY A 546 34.17 1.76 3.53
C GLY A 546 33.81 2.65 2.35
N GLU A 547 33.50 2.08 1.18
CA GLU A 547 33.03 2.81 0.00
C GLU A 547 31.53 3.13 0.09
N LEU A 548 30.69 2.20 0.59
CA LEU A 548 29.24 2.41 0.67
C LEU A 548 28.85 3.33 1.84
N PHE A 549 29.40 3.08 3.04
CA PHE A 549 29.08 3.79 4.28
C PHE A 549 30.10 4.87 4.65
N GLY A 550 31.25 4.93 3.99
CA GLY A 550 32.32 5.88 4.34
C GLY A 550 33.13 5.40 5.55
N HIS A 551 34.27 6.06 5.79
CA HIS A 551 35.17 5.71 6.88
C HIS A 551 35.89 6.94 7.43
N VAL A 552 36.23 6.90 8.71
CA VAL A 552 37.01 7.96 9.37
C VAL A 552 38.51 7.70 9.25
N LYS A 553 39.30 8.76 9.45
CA LYS A 553 40.77 8.65 9.50
C LYS A 553 41.17 7.65 10.59
N GLY A 554 41.98 6.66 10.25
CA GLY A 554 42.44 5.63 11.19
C GLY A 554 41.51 4.41 11.35
N ALA A 555 40.44 4.28 10.54
CA ALA A 555 39.58 3.09 10.55
C ALA A 555 40.32 1.79 10.18
N PHE A 556 41.36 1.90 9.35
CA PHE A 556 42.32 0.83 9.02
C PHE A 556 43.69 1.47 8.77
N THR A 557 44.74 0.65 8.67
CA THR A 557 46.12 1.13 8.46
C THR A 557 46.23 1.93 7.15
N GLY A 558 46.57 3.22 7.26
CA GLY A 558 46.66 4.14 6.12
C GLY A 558 45.33 4.81 5.70
N ALA A 559 44.24 4.62 6.44
CA ALA A 559 42.94 5.22 6.13
C ALA A 559 42.94 6.76 6.22
N VAL A 560 42.59 7.42 5.11
CA VAL A 560 42.27 8.85 5.04
C VAL A 560 40.76 8.98 5.00
N GLY A 561 40.17 9.75 5.92
CA GLY A 561 38.71 9.82 6.04
C GLY A 561 38.02 10.22 4.74
N ARG A 562 36.95 9.49 4.37
CA ARG A 562 36.20 9.67 3.12
C ARG A 562 34.71 9.41 3.34
N GLU A 563 33.88 10.22 2.70
CA GLU A 563 32.43 10.05 2.66
C GLU A 563 32.03 8.84 1.80
N GLY A 564 30.98 8.14 2.21
CA GLY A 564 30.46 6.98 1.48
C GLY A 564 29.53 7.37 0.33
N TYR A 565 29.22 6.42 -0.55
CA TYR A 565 28.24 6.61 -1.62
C TYR A 565 26.85 6.98 -1.08
N ILE A 566 26.45 6.43 0.07
CA ILE A 566 25.17 6.77 0.72
C ILE A 566 25.13 8.26 1.12
N GLU A 567 26.22 8.80 1.65
CA GLU A 567 26.31 10.21 2.06
C GLU A 567 26.33 11.15 0.86
N THR A 568 27.07 10.75 -0.18
CA THR A 568 27.14 11.51 -1.43
C THR A 568 25.77 11.59 -2.12
N ALA A 569 24.89 10.62 -1.88
CA ALA A 569 23.54 10.57 -2.45
C ALA A 569 22.48 11.33 -1.62
N ASN A 570 22.84 11.98 -0.51
CA ASN A 570 21.90 12.65 0.39
C ASN A 570 21.04 13.69 -0.34
N GLY A 571 19.72 13.68 -0.10
CA GLY A 571 18.72 14.50 -0.79
C GLY A 571 18.40 14.03 -2.22
N GLY A 572 19.02 12.94 -2.68
CA GLY A 572 18.97 12.45 -4.06
C GLY A 572 18.54 10.99 -4.18
N THR A 573 19.19 10.25 -5.07
CA THR A 573 18.90 8.86 -5.39
C THR A 573 20.19 8.04 -5.48
N LEU A 574 20.21 6.89 -4.80
CA LEU A 574 21.28 5.90 -4.87
C LEU A 574 20.80 4.71 -5.70
N PHE A 575 21.47 4.47 -6.82
CA PHE A 575 21.29 3.32 -7.68
C PHE A 575 22.29 2.21 -7.33
N LEU A 576 21.78 1.05 -6.95
CA LEU A 576 22.55 -0.14 -6.58
C LEU A 576 22.39 -1.20 -7.68
N ASP A 577 23.38 -1.32 -8.57
CA ASP A 577 23.38 -2.36 -9.61
C ASP A 577 23.99 -3.65 -9.08
N GLU A 578 23.43 -4.78 -9.49
CA GLU A 578 23.81 -6.13 -9.06
C GLU A 578 23.68 -6.34 -7.54
N VAL A 579 22.56 -5.89 -6.96
CA VAL A 579 22.29 -5.98 -5.50
C VAL A 579 22.30 -7.42 -4.96
N GLY A 580 22.14 -8.43 -5.83
CA GLY A 580 22.24 -9.85 -5.47
C GLY A 580 23.64 -10.29 -5.05
N GLU A 581 24.68 -9.54 -5.43
CA GLU A 581 26.08 -9.82 -5.08
C GLU A 581 26.48 -9.27 -3.70
N LEU A 582 25.52 -8.74 -2.92
CA LEU A 582 25.79 -8.21 -1.58
C LEU A 582 26.19 -9.30 -0.58
N PRO A 583 27.36 -9.18 0.08
CA PRO A 583 27.73 -10.05 1.20
C PRO A 583 26.73 -9.99 2.36
N SER A 584 26.50 -11.11 3.04
CA SER A 584 25.52 -11.25 4.14
C SER A 584 25.65 -10.19 5.23
N ASP A 585 26.89 -9.83 5.59
CA ASP A 585 27.19 -8.89 6.68
C ASP A 585 26.76 -7.46 6.33
N LEU A 586 26.77 -7.13 5.04
CA LEU A 586 26.37 -5.83 4.51
C LEU A 586 24.86 -5.76 4.25
N GLN A 587 24.21 -6.90 3.99
CA GLN A 587 22.75 -6.96 3.88
C GLN A 587 22.08 -6.46 5.16
N ALA A 588 22.62 -6.79 6.34
CA ALA A 588 22.10 -6.30 7.63
C ALA A 588 22.26 -4.78 7.79
N LYS A 589 23.38 -4.20 7.34
CA LYS A 589 23.65 -2.76 7.43
C LYS A 589 22.80 -1.98 6.44
N LEU A 590 22.65 -2.49 5.21
CA LEU A 590 21.78 -1.91 4.21
C LEU A 590 20.30 -1.97 4.63
N LEU A 591 19.87 -3.03 5.30
CA LEU A 591 18.52 -3.12 5.86
C LEU A 591 18.25 -2.01 6.87
N ARG A 592 19.14 -1.82 7.86
CA ARG A 592 19.01 -0.72 8.84
C ARG A 592 18.94 0.65 8.18
N PHE A 593 19.77 0.85 7.15
CA PHE A 593 19.74 2.06 6.36
C PHE A 593 18.39 2.27 5.64
N LEU A 594 17.81 1.22 5.05
CA LEU A 594 16.50 1.26 4.40
C LEU A 594 15.31 1.43 5.36
N GLU A 595 15.49 1.12 6.65
CA GLU A 595 14.47 1.27 7.69
C GLU A 595 14.43 2.71 8.22
N ASP A 596 15.57 3.20 8.71
CA ASP A 596 15.64 4.44 9.49
C ASP A 596 16.40 5.58 8.80
N GLY A 597 16.98 5.33 7.61
CA GLY A 597 17.82 6.31 6.90
C GLY A 597 19.14 6.62 7.62
N SER A 598 19.58 5.73 8.52
CA SER A 598 20.75 5.95 9.37
C SER A 598 21.75 4.81 9.33
N PHE A 599 23.04 5.13 9.48
CA PHE A 599 24.14 4.18 9.49
C PHE A 599 25.36 4.73 10.25
N HIS A 600 26.38 3.90 10.45
CA HIS A 600 27.67 4.29 11.05
C HIS A 600 28.77 4.26 9.99
N ARG A 601 29.64 5.27 9.99
CA ARG A 601 30.90 5.22 9.22
C ARG A 601 31.83 4.17 9.83
N VAL A 602 32.64 3.52 9.01
CA VAL A 602 33.62 2.54 9.50
C VAL A 602 34.61 3.24 10.43
N GLY A 603 34.74 2.71 11.65
CA GLY A 603 35.60 3.26 12.70
C GLY A 603 34.97 4.40 13.52
N GLU A 604 33.70 4.74 13.30
CA GLU A 604 32.98 5.79 14.03
C GLU A 604 31.70 5.25 14.68
N SER A 605 31.50 5.49 15.98
CA SER A 605 30.28 5.09 16.69
C SER A 605 29.14 6.12 16.59
N ARG A 606 29.40 7.27 15.96
CA ARG A 606 28.39 8.31 15.71
C ARG A 606 27.44 7.83 14.62
N LEU A 607 26.14 8.07 14.81
CA LEU A 607 25.12 7.78 13.82
C LEU A 607 25.07 8.91 12.78
N THR A 608 25.10 8.56 11.49
CA THR A 608 24.88 9.47 10.37
C THR A 608 23.48 9.23 9.80
N GLN A 609 22.68 10.28 9.67
CA GLN A 609 21.33 10.22 9.10
C GLN A 609 21.30 10.95 7.75
N VAL A 610 20.77 10.29 6.73
CA VAL A 610 20.63 10.85 5.38
C VAL A 610 19.27 10.49 4.80
N ASP A 611 18.79 11.31 3.86
CA ASP A 611 17.55 11.06 3.15
C ASP A 611 17.85 10.70 1.68
N VAL A 612 17.79 9.42 1.34
CA VAL A 612 18.14 8.90 0.01
C VAL A 612 17.08 7.95 -0.51
N ARG A 613 16.65 8.15 -1.75
CA ARG A 613 15.81 7.18 -2.45
C ARG A 613 16.68 6.05 -3.01
N ILE A 614 16.25 4.80 -2.84
CA ILE A 614 16.97 3.64 -3.35
C ILE A 614 16.32 3.11 -4.64
N ILE A 615 17.16 2.89 -5.67
CA ILE A 615 16.81 2.10 -6.84
C ILE A 615 17.79 0.93 -6.89
N ALA A 616 17.31 -0.30 -6.88
CA ALA A 616 18.16 -1.48 -6.95
C ALA A 616 17.95 -2.20 -8.28
N ALA A 617 18.97 -2.87 -8.79
CA ALA A 617 18.91 -3.68 -9.99
C ALA A 617 19.59 -5.04 -9.77
N THR A 618 19.07 -6.08 -10.43
CA THR A 618 19.68 -7.41 -10.42
C THR A 618 19.25 -8.24 -11.64
N ASN A 619 20.11 -9.16 -12.04
CA ASN A 619 19.84 -10.22 -13.01
C ASN A 619 19.52 -11.57 -12.34
N CYS A 620 19.85 -11.73 -11.05
CA CYS A 620 19.64 -12.96 -10.29
C CYS A 620 18.20 -13.07 -9.75
N ASN A 621 17.74 -14.31 -9.56
CA ASN A 621 16.46 -14.57 -8.91
C ASN A 621 16.62 -14.49 -7.38
N LEU A 622 16.46 -13.28 -6.83
CA LEU A 622 16.59 -13.02 -5.39
C LEU A 622 15.68 -13.91 -4.54
N GLN A 623 14.52 -14.34 -5.06
CA GLN A 623 13.64 -15.24 -4.31
C GLN A 623 14.28 -16.61 -4.09
N GLN A 624 14.95 -17.16 -5.10
CA GLN A 624 15.69 -18.42 -4.97
C GLN A 624 16.89 -18.27 -4.03
N ASP A 625 17.56 -17.11 -4.04
CA ASP A 625 18.66 -16.84 -3.11
C ASP A 625 18.19 -16.70 -1.65
N VAL A 626 16.97 -16.20 -1.44
CA VAL A 626 16.31 -16.22 -0.11
C VAL A 626 15.99 -17.65 0.32
N GLU A 627 15.38 -18.46 -0.57
CA GLU A 627 15.08 -19.87 -0.28
C GLU A 627 16.34 -20.70 0.00
N ALA A 628 17.47 -20.35 -0.64
CA ALA A 628 18.77 -20.97 -0.43
C ALA A 628 19.58 -20.38 0.75
N GLY A 629 19.04 -19.40 1.48
CA GLY A 629 19.70 -18.76 2.63
C GLY A 629 20.90 -17.87 2.29
N ARG A 630 21.10 -17.52 1.01
CA ARG A 630 22.18 -16.62 0.54
C ARG A 630 21.81 -15.14 0.64
N TYR A 631 20.52 -14.84 0.63
CA TYR A 631 19.99 -13.48 0.73
C TYR A 631 18.96 -13.39 1.85
N ARG A 632 18.97 -12.31 2.62
CA ARG A 632 18.02 -12.16 3.73
C ARG A 632 16.61 -11.84 3.24
N GLU A 633 15.64 -12.54 3.81
CA GLU A 633 14.21 -12.37 3.48
C GLU A 633 13.70 -10.95 3.79
N ASP A 634 14.15 -10.37 4.91
CA ASP A 634 13.76 -9.01 5.35
C ASP A 634 14.21 -7.91 4.37
N LEU A 635 15.49 -7.92 3.98
CA LEU A 635 16.05 -7.00 2.99
C LEU A 635 15.36 -7.15 1.63
N TYR A 636 15.09 -8.39 1.20
CA TYR A 636 14.38 -8.65 -0.04
C TYR A 636 12.99 -8.02 -0.06
N TYR A 637 12.17 -8.19 0.99
CA TYR A 637 10.85 -7.59 1.04
C TYR A 637 10.89 -6.05 1.07
N ARG A 638 11.92 -5.45 1.70
CA ARG A 638 12.08 -3.99 1.72
C ARG A 638 12.42 -3.42 0.33
N LEU A 639 13.31 -4.09 -0.40
CA LEU A 639 13.68 -3.71 -1.77
C LEU A 639 12.56 -3.98 -2.79
N ARG A 640 11.75 -5.04 -2.60
CA ARG A 640 10.67 -5.46 -3.51
C ARG A 640 9.38 -4.60 -3.42
N SER A 641 9.50 -3.32 -3.04
CA SER A 641 8.34 -2.43 -2.89
C SER A 641 7.65 -2.15 -4.24
N ILE A 642 8.44 -1.80 -5.25
CA ILE A 642 8.00 -1.66 -6.64
C ILE A 642 8.94 -2.47 -7.51
N VAL A 643 8.43 -3.37 -8.35
CA VAL A 643 9.24 -4.25 -9.20
C VAL A 643 8.94 -3.97 -10.66
N LEU A 644 9.97 -3.69 -11.45
CA LEU A 644 9.87 -3.49 -12.90
C LEU A 644 10.81 -4.45 -13.60
N THR A 645 10.28 -5.25 -14.53
CA THR A 645 11.07 -6.25 -15.27
C THR A 645 11.33 -5.75 -16.69
N LEU A 646 12.60 -5.52 -17.03
CA LEU A 646 13.02 -5.14 -18.37
C LEU A 646 13.12 -6.40 -19.25
N PRO A 647 12.42 -6.45 -20.41
CA PRO A 647 12.51 -7.58 -21.31
C PRO A 647 13.90 -7.63 -22.00
N PRO A 648 14.44 -8.83 -22.23
CA PRO A 648 15.60 -9.02 -23.07
C PRO A 648 15.32 -8.62 -24.53
N LEU A 649 16.35 -8.28 -25.29
CA LEU A 649 16.24 -7.72 -26.64
C LEU A 649 15.45 -8.64 -27.59
N ARG A 650 15.62 -9.95 -27.47
CA ARG A 650 14.88 -10.97 -28.22
C ARG A 650 13.36 -10.96 -27.99
N GLU A 651 12.89 -10.39 -26.88
CA GLU A 651 11.46 -10.27 -26.53
C GLU A 651 10.89 -8.87 -26.88
N ARG A 652 11.70 -7.97 -27.46
CA ARG A 652 11.30 -6.60 -27.84
C ARG A 652 10.76 -6.47 -29.27
N GLY A 653 10.97 -7.50 -30.09
CA GLY A 653 10.58 -7.51 -31.50
C GLY A 653 11.69 -6.99 -32.43
N GLU A 654 11.59 -7.37 -33.70
CA GLU A 654 12.60 -7.09 -34.72
C GLU A 654 12.76 -5.59 -35.01
N GLU A 655 11.64 -4.84 -35.05
CA GLU A 655 11.65 -3.40 -35.30
C GLU A 655 12.44 -2.62 -34.24
N ASP A 656 12.38 -3.04 -32.97
CA ASP A 656 13.12 -2.42 -31.87
C ASP A 656 14.62 -2.69 -31.98
N CYS A 657 14.98 -3.92 -32.35
CA CYS A 657 16.36 -4.32 -32.58
C CYS A 657 17.00 -3.50 -33.72
N LEU A 658 16.29 -3.37 -34.84
CA LEU A 658 16.75 -2.59 -35.99
C LEU A 658 16.87 -1.09 -35.67
N LEU A 659 15.90 -0.52 -34.93
CA LEU A 659 15.95 0.87 -34.50
C LEU A 659 17.21 1.15 -33.67
N LEU A 660 17.52 0.29 -32.70
CA LEU A 660 18.70 0.42 -31.86
C LEU A 660 19.99 0.25 -32.69
N ALA A 661 20.04 -0.73 -33.58
CA ALA A 661 21.18 -0.96 -34.46
C ALA A 661 21.47 0.25 -35.36
N GLN A 662 20.42 0.84 -35.95
CA GLN A 662 20.54 2.05 -36.78
C GLN A 662 21.00 3.27 -35.96
N SER A 663 20.48 3.44 -34.74
CA SER A 663 20.91 4.52 -33.85
C SER A 663 22.40 4.39 -33.48
N PHE A 664 22.85 3.18 -33.13
CA PHE A 664 24.27 2.93 -32.84
C PHE A 664 25.14 3.11 -34.08
N LEU A 665 24.68 2.67 -35.26
CA LEU A 665 25.38 2.90 -36.51
C LEU A 665 25.58 4.40 -36.73
N GLN A 666 24.52 5.20 -36.65
CA GLN A 666 24.62 6.66 -36.80
C GLN A 666 25.56 7.30 -35.77
N TYR A 667 25.49 6.85 -34.51
CA TYR A 667 26.34 7.36 -33.43
C TYR A 667 27.83 7.09 -33.71
N PHE A 668 28.20 5.85 -34.01
CA PHE A 668 29.60 5.47 -34.25
C PHE A 668 30.11 5.98 -35.61
N SER A 669 29.25 6.02 -36.63
CA SER A 669 29.56 6.64 -37.92
C SER A 669 29.94 8.11 -37.77
N ARG A 670 29.20 8.87 -36.93
CA ARG A 670 29.56 10.27 -36.61
C ARG A 670 30.88 10.35 -35.86
N GLN A 671 31.09 9.49 -34.87
CA GLN A 671 32.33 9.49 -34.07
C GLN A 671 33.58 9.19 -34.90
N GLN A 672 33.45 8.37 -35.95
CA GLN A 672 34.55 7.97 -36.84
C GLN A 672 34.57 8.75 -38.18
N ASN A 673 33.74 9.77 -38.36
CA ASN A 673 33.60 10.55 -39.60
C ASN A 673 33.25 9.71 -40.86
N ARG A 674 32.44 8.64 -40.70
CA ARG A 674 32.00 7.73 -41.77
C ARG A 674 30.47 7.79 -41.95
N MET A 675 29.97 8.94 -42.41
CA MET A 675 28.52 9.24 -42.41
C MET A 675 27.67 8.41 -43.38
N ASP A 676 28.29 7.81 -44.40
CA ASP A 676 27.57 7.07 -45.46
C ASP A 676 27.44 5.56 -45.21
N LEU A 677 27.83 5.08 -44.01
CA LEU A 677 27.70 3.66 -43.67
C LEU A 677 26.24 3.23 -43.56
N ARG A 678 25.89 2.11 -44.22
CA ARG A 678 24.57 1.48 -44.16
C ARG A 678 24.69 -0.03 -43.98
N PHE A 679 23.72 -0.66 -43.33
CA PHE A 679 23.62 -2.11 -43.32
C PHE A 679 23.14 -2.64 -44.67
N THR A 680 23.66 -3.78 -45.12
CA THR A 680 23.03 -4.57 -46.18
C THR A 680 21.79 -5.30 -45.65
N GLN A 681 20.93 -5.78 -46.55
CA GLN A 681 19.77 -6.58 -46.14
C GLN A 681 20.19 -7.83 -45.35
N GLY A 682 21.20 -8.56 -45.81
CA GLY A 682 21.72 -9.74 -45.09
C GLY A 682 22.28 -9.41 -43.70
N ALA A 683 22.89 -8.23 -43.51
CA ALA A 683 23.31 -7.77 -42.20
C ALA A 683 22.11 -7.48 -41.27
N LEU A 684 21.05 -6.87 -41.79
CA LEU A 684 19.80 -6.63 -41.04
C LEU A 684 19.13 -7.95 -40.66
N ASP A 685 19.05 -8.89 -41.60
CA ASP A 685 18.48 -10.22 -41.35
C ASP A 685 19.28 -10.98 -40.28
N GLY A 686 20.62 -10.89 -40.33
CA GLY A 686 21.50 -11.43 -39.30
C GLY A 686 21.28 -10.78 -37.92
N ILE A 687 21.06 -9.46 -37.87
CA ILE A 687 20.75 -8.73 -36.63
C ILE A 687 19.40 -9.17 -36.05
N MET A 688 18.40 -9.41 -36.89
CA MET A 688 17.07 -9.86 -36.45
C MET A 688 17.07 -11.32 -35.99
N ALA A 689 17.78 -12.20 -36.71
CA ALA A 689 17.83 -13.63 -36.40
C ALA A 689 18.65 -13.97 -35.15
N TYR A 690 19.60 -13.11 -34.76
CA TYR A 690 20.47 -13.36 -33.62
C TYR A 690 19.74 -13.18 -32.28
N ARG A 691 20.01 -14.05 -31.30
CA ARG A 691 19.31 -14.04 -30.00
C ARG A 691 19.78 -12.94 -29.03
N TRP A 692 20.94 -12.34 -29.26
CA TRP A 692 21.53 -11.29 -28.41
C TRP A 692 21.63 -11.67 -26.92
N PRO A 693 22.41 -12.71 -26.54
CA PRO A 693 22.60 -13.09 -25.14
C PRO A 693 23.12 -11.95 -24.25
N GLY A 694 23.92 -11.03 -24.78
CA GLY A 694 24.37 -9.82 -24.09
C GLY A 694 23.49 -8.58 -24.32
N ASN A 695 22.29 -8.78 -24.88
CA ASN A 695 21.26 -7.76 -25.11
C ASN A 695 21.81 -6.51 -25.82
N ILE A 696 21.39 -5.31 -25.40
CA ILE A 696 21.75 -4.04 -26.04
C ILE A 696 23.25 -3.76 -25.94
N ARG A 697 23.91 -4.23 -24.87
CA ARG A 697 25.36 -4.04 -24.67
C ARG A 697 26.16 -4.78 -25.74
N GLU A 698 25.75 -6.00 -26.07
CA GLU A 698 26.34 -6.79 -27.16
C GLU A 698 26.03 -6.15 -28.51
N LEU A 699 24.76 -5.84 -28.81
CA LEU A 699 24.38 -5.17 -30.06
C LEU A 699 25.20 -3.90 -30.31
N ARG A 700 25.34 -3.04 -29.29
CA ARG A 700 26.14 -1.82 -29.37
C ARG A 700 27.60 -2.12 -29.68
N GLN A 701 28.18 -3.13 -29.03
CA GLN A 701 29.57 -3.52 -29.23
C GLN A 701 29.80 -4.12 -30.62
N THR A 702 28.89 -4.96 -31.09
CA THR A 702 28.92 -5.56 -32.42
C THR A 702 28.84 -4.49 -33.50
N VAL A 703 27.91 -3.55 -33.40
CA VAL A 703 27.80 -2.44 -34.37
C VAL A 703 29.03 -1.53 -34.31
N ALA A 704 29.56 -1.22 -33.11
CA ALA A 704 30.79 -0.44 -32.98
C ALA A 704 31.99 -1.11 -33.67
N GLN A 705 32.13 -2.43 -33.52
CA GLN A 705 33.17 -3.21 -34.18
C GLN A 705 32.97 -3.25 -35.70
N ALA A 706 31.74 -3.50 -36.15
CA ALA A 706 31.42 -3.50 -37.58
C ALA A 706 31.72 -2.15 -38.24
N VAL A 707 31.37 -1.03 -37.60
CA VAL A 707 31.71 0.32 -38.10
C VAL A 707 33.22 0.55 -38.19
N ALA A 708 33.98 0.07 -37.20
CA ALA A 708 35.42 0.20 -37.17
C ALA A 708 36.13 -0.68 -38.22
N LEU A 709 35.59 -1.86 -38.52
CA LEU A 709 36.20 -2.85 -39.40
C LEU A 709 35.66 -2.83 -40.84
N ALA A 710 34.52 -2.16 -41.08
CA ALA A 710 33.88 -2.13 -42.39
C ALA A 710 34.82 -1.58 -43.47
N ASN A 711 34.93 -2.31 -44.58
CA ASN A 711 35.64 -1.87 -45.78
C ASN A 711 34.62 -1.31 -46.78
N GLY A 712 34.50 0.02 -46.86
CA GLY A 712 33.54 0.71 -47.73
C GLY A 712 32.37 1.38 -46.99
N SER A 713 31.25 1.56 -47.69
CA SER A 713 30.02 2.23 -47.20
C SER A 713 28.92 1.25 -46.77
N LEU A 714 29.12 -0.06 -46.93
CA LEU A 714 28.16 -1.09 -46.57
C LEU A 714 28.72 -2.00 -45.50
N ILE A 715 27.94 -2.23 -44.44
CA ILE A 715 28.18 -3.23 -43.41
C ILE A 715 27.42 -4.48 -43.81
N THR A 716 28.16 -5.55 -44.07
CA THR A 716 27.64 -6.86 -44.47
C THR A 716 27.44 -7.78 -43.27
N GLU A 717 26.76 -8.91 -43.47
CA GLU A 717 26.62 -9.96 -42.45
C GLU A 717 27.98 -10.49 -41.94
N ALA A 718 28.99 -10.54 -42.82
CA ALA A 718 30.34 -10.96 -42.47
C ALA A 718 31.01 -9.96 -41.53
N ASP A 719 30.77 -8.66 -41.69
CA ASP A 719 31.34 -7.59 -40.85
C ASP A 719 30.75 -7.54 -39.44
N LEU A 720 29.57 -8.13 -39.22
CA LEU A 720 28.96 -8.24 -37.90
C LEU A 720 29.56 -9.36 -37.05
N HIS A 721 30.29 -10.31 -37.66
CA HIS A 721 30.94 -11.44 -36.97
C HIS A 721 29.98 -12.23 -36.05
N LEU A 722 28.67 -12.25 -36.37
CA LEU A 722 27.67 -12.98 -35.60
C LEU A 722 27.86 -14.47 -35.85
N SER A 723 28.22 -15.23 -34.81
CA SER A 723 28.29 -16.68 -34.90
C SER A 723 26.87 -17.22 -35.04
N SER A 724 26.48 -17.60 -36.25
CA SER A 724 25.14 -18.10 -36.56
C SER A 724 24.81 -19.35 -35.73
N PRO A 725 23.75 -19.36 -34.91
CA PRO A 725 23.12 -20.58 -34.48
C PRO A 725 21.92 -20.82 -35.39
N VAL A 726 22.14 -21.45 -36.54
CA VAL A 726 21.06 -22.22 -37.17
C VAL A 726 20.82 -23.41 -36.25
N MET A 727 19.89 -23.27 -35.31
CA MET A 727 19.32 -24.40 -34.57
C MET A 727 17.87 -24.57 -35.05
N PRO A 728 17.55 -25.62 -35.82
CA PRO A 728 16.18 -26.05 -35.98
C PRO A 728 15.61 -26.37 -34.61
N SER A 729 14.35 -26.03 -34.40
CA SER A 729 13.61 -26.30 -33.16
C SER A 729 13.56 -27.81 -32.86
N LEU A 730 14.54 -28.32 -32.11
CA LEU A 730 14.48 -29.65 -31.49
C LEU A 730 14.09 -29.49 -30.02
N LYS A 731 12.77 -29.55 -29.77
CA LYS A 731 12.22 -29.77 -28.43
C LYS A 731 12.47 -31.23 -28.04
N GLY A 732 13.41 -31.43 -27.13
CA GLY A 732 13.66 -32.70 -26.45
C GLY A 732 14.85 -32.56 -25.50
N GLU A 733 14.90 -33.36 -24.43
CA GLU A 733 15.98 -33.35 -23.43
C GLU A 733 17.39 -33.52 -24.04
N GLY A 734 17.50 -34.03 -25.28
CA GLY A 734 18.74 -34.08 -26.05
C GLY A 734 19.31 -32.71 -26.49
N GLY A 735 18.48 -31.70 -26.73
CA GLY A 735 18.95 -30.39 -27.24
C GLY A 735 19.74 -29.57 -26.21
N ARG A 736 19.53 -29.83 -24.91
CA ARG A 736 20.31 -29.21 -23.83
C ARG A 736 21.71 -29.80 -23.74
N VAL A 737 21.84 -31.12 -23.93
CA VAL A 737 23.13 -31.82 -24.02
C VAL A 737 23.91 -31.37 -25.25
N GLU A 738 23.23 -31.09 -26.35
CA GLU A 738 23.85 -30.64 -27.61
C GLU A 738 24.36 -29.19 -27.53
N LEU A 739 23.61 -28.29 -26.89
CA LEU A 739 24.08 -26.92 -26.61
C LEU A 739 25.29 -26.89 -25.66
N GLU A 740 25.27 -27.72 -24.62
CA GLU A 740 26.36 -27.81 -23.65
C GLU A 740 27.65 -28.38 -24.27
N ARG A 741 27.53 -29.32 -25.21
CA ARG A 741 28.66 -29.81 -26.02
C ARG A 741 29.20 -28.74 -26.97
N LEU A 742 28.32 -27.99 -27.63
CA LEU A 742 28.69 -26.89 -28.52
C LEU A 742 29.50 -25.82 -27.79
N GLU A 743 29.12 -25.48 -26.56
CA GLU A 743 29.86 -24.54 -25.70
C GLU A 743 31.26 -25.05 -25.36
N ASP A 744 31.40 -26.33 -25.00
CA ASP A 744 32.69 -26.92 -24.63
C ASP A 744 33.63 -27.00 -25.84
N ASP A 745 33.10 -27.29 -27.03
CA ASP A 745 33.85 -27.27 -28.29
C ASP A 745 34.32 -25.85 -28.64
N MET A 746 33.48 -24.83 -28.43
CA MET A 746 33.88 -23.43 -28.63
C MET A 746 35.00 -23.00 -27.67
N VAL A 747 34.93 -23.42 -26.40
CA VAL A 747 35.97 -23.13 -25.40
C VAL A 747 37.28 -23.81 -25.76
N LEU A 748 37.23 -25.09 -26.15
CA LEU A 748 38.39 -25.86 -26.55
C LEU A 748 39.06 -25.24 -27.79
N GLU A 749 38.26 -24.80 -28.77
CA GLU A 749 38.79 -24.15 -29.96
C GLU A 749 39.44 -22.79 -29.66
N CYS A 750 38.87 -22.02 -28.74
CA CYS A 750 39.48 -20.76 -28.29
C CYS A 750 40.79 -21.00 -27.51
N LEU A 751 40.85 -22.07 -26.71
CA LEU A 751 42.06 -22.51 -26.02
C LEU A 751 43.17 -22.90 -27.00
N ARG A 752 42.84 -23.61 -28.08
CA ARG A 752 43.79 -23.99 -29.12
C ARG A 752 44.37 -22.76 -29.82
N ARG A 753 43.51 -21.81 -30.23
CA ARG A 753 43.93 -20.57 -30.90
C ARG A 753 44.88 -19.71 -30.07
N HIS A 754 44.77 -19.75 -28.75
CA HIS A 754 45.59 -18.97 -27.83
C HIS A 754 46.63 -19.82 -27.07
N GLY A 755 47.00 -20.99 -27.60
CA GLY A 755 48.09 -21.82 -27.07
C GLY A 755 47.87 -22.32 -25.63
N PHE A 756 46.62 -22.48 -25.20
CA PHE A 756 46.21 -22.81 -23.83
C PHE A 756 46.70 -21.79 -22.78
N ASP A 757 46.82 -20.52 -23.15
CA ASP A 757 46.95 -19.41 -22.19
C ASP A 757 45.58 -19.09 -21.57
N MET A 758 45.46 -19.35 -20.27
CA MET A 758 44.19 -19.16 -19.56
C MET A 758 43.75 -17.69 -19.48
N GLN A 759 44.70 -16.75 -19.39
CA GLN A 759 44.36 -15.32 -19.24
C GLN A 759 43.93 -14.72 -20.57
N VAL A 760 44.65 -15.05 -21.65
CA VAL A 760 44.31 -14.56 -22.99
C VAL A 760 43.01 -15.17 -23.47
N THR A 761 42.82 -16.48 -23.26
CA THR A 761 41.56 -17.17 -23.61
C THR A 761 40.38 -16.63 -22.81
N ALA A 762 40.56 -16.39 -21.51
CA ALA A 762 39.56 -15.77 -20.65
C ALA A 762 39.14 -14.38 -21.16
N LYS A 763 40.11 -13.53 -21.53
CA LYS A 763 39.84 -12.22 -22.12
C LYS A 763 39.12 -12.30 -23.46
N ALA A 764 39.46 -13.28 -24.31
CA ALA A 764 38.84 -13.49 -25.61
C ALA A 764 37.39 -14.01 -25.50
N LEU A 765 37.11 -14.85 -24.50
CA LEU A 765 35.76 -15.38 -24.22
C LEU A 765 34.91 -14.46 -23.32
N GLY A 766 35.51 -13.41 -22.75
CA GLY A 766 34.85 -12.56 -21.75
C GLY A 766 34.58 -13.27 -20.41
N TRP A 767 35.38 -14.29 -20.08
CA TRP A 767 35.23 -15.11 -18.88
C TRP A 767 36.35 -14.83 -17.88
N ASP A 768 36.17 -15.26 -16.63
CA ASP A 768 37.26 -15.31 -15.67
C ASP A 768 38.25 -16.42 -16.00
N ARG A 769 39.53 -16.17 -15.70
CA ARG A 769 40.60 -17.18 -15.80
C ARG A 769 40.24 -18.47 -15.06
N SER A 770 39.61 -18.35 -13.88
CA SER A 770 39.17 -19.48 -13.07
C SER A 770 38.13 -20.32 -13.82
N THR A 771 37.15 -19.69 -14.48
CA THR A 771 36.11 -20.35 -15.27
C THR A 771 36.70 -21.12 -16.44
N VAL A 772 37.59 -20.51 -17.23
CA VAL A 772 38.31 -21.21 -18.31
C VAL A 772 39.14 -22.37 -17.78
N THR A 773 39.78 -22.21 -16.62
CA THR A 773 40.58 -23.26 -15.98
C THR A 773 39.71 -24.43 -15.53
N GLN A 774 38.54 -24.18 -14.95
CA GLN A 774 37.61 -25.26 -14.55
C GLN A 774 36.99 -25.95 -15.76
N ARG A 775 36.69 -25.21 -16.83
CA ARG A 775 36.19 -25.77 -18.10
C ARG A 775 37.20 -26.70 -18.75
N LEU A 776 38.46 -26.25 -18.88
CA LEU A 776 39.55 -27.10 -19.36
C LEU A 776 39.76 -28.34 -18.47
N LYS A 777 39.58 -28.19 -17.15
CA LYS A 777 39.70 -29.31 -16.21
C LYS A 777 38.58 -30.34 -16.40
N GLY A 778 37.34 -29.89 -16.62
CA GLY A 778 36.19 -30.75 -16.93
C GLY A 778 36.38 -31.51 -18.24
N LEU A 779 36.77 -30.80 -19.30
CA LEU A 779 37.14 -31.40 -20.59
C LEU A 779 38.32 -32.39 -20.46
N GLY A 780 39.29 -32.07 -19.59
CA GLY A 780 40.40 -32.94 -19.28
C GLY A 780 39.99 -34.25 -18.61
N PHE A 781 39.05 -34.21 -17.67
CA PHE A 781 38.51 -35.43 -17.06
C PHE A 781 37.69 -36.25 -18.05
N GLN A 782 36.87 -35.60 -18.87
CA GLN A 782 36.10 -36.28 -19.92
C GLN A 782 37.03 -36.99 -20.91
N ALA A 783 38.06 -36.30 -21.41
CA ALA A 783 39.02 -36.90 -22.34
C ALA A 783 39.80 -38.06 -21.70
N LEU A 784 40.12 -37.99 -20.40
CA LEU A 784 40.75 -39.11 -19.71
C LEU A 784 39.83 -40.33 -19.60
N VAL A 785 38.51 -40.14 -19.50
CA VAL A 785 37.54 -41.24 -19.55
C VAL A 785 37.48 -41.83 -20.95
N ASP A 786 37.31 -40.97 -21.96
CA ASP A 786 37.12 -41.37 -23.36
C ASP A 786 38.33 -42.13 -23.91
N TYR A 787 39.54 -41.79 -23.46
CA TYR A 787 40.80 -42.46 -23.85
C TYR A 787 41.33 -43.44 -22.78
N HIS A 788 40.47 -43.96 -21.91
CA HIS A 788 40.79 -45.01 -20.93
C HIS A 788 42.04 -44.72 -20.07
N GLY A 789 42.22 -43.46 -19.67
CA GLY A 789 43.34 -43.01 -18.84
C GLY A 789 44.66 -42.79 -19.59
N ASN A 790 44.70 -42.95 -20.91
CA ASN A 790 45.89 -42.65 -21.71
C ASN A 790 46.07 -41.14 -21.87
N ILE A 791 46.98 -40.59 -21.08
CA ILE A 791 47.23 -39.14 -20.99
C ILE A 791 47.75 -38.55 -22.30
N GLU A 792 48.62 -39.26 -23.03
CA GLU A 792 49.21 -38.74 -24.27
C GLU A 792 48.17 -38.71 -25.40
N ALA A 793 47.33 -39.74 -25.51
CA ALA A 793 46.22 -39.76 -26.48
C ALA A 793 45.15 -38.69 -26.18
N ALA A 794 44.77 -38.53 -24.90
CA ALA A 794 43.83 -37.50 -24.47
C ALA A 794 44.39 -36.08 -24.68
N ALA A 795 45.69 -35.87 -24.43
CA ALA A 795 46.34 -34.60 -24.66
C ALA A 795 46.42 -34.25 -26.15
N GLN A 796 46.67 -35.23 -27.01
CA GLN A 796 46.72 -35.04 -28.46
C GLN A 796 45.35 -34.63 -29.01
N MET A 797 44.26 -35.25 -28.53
CA MET A 797 42.89 -34.87 -28.89
C MET A 797 42.57 -33.44 -28.47
N LEU A 798 42.80 -33.10 -27.20
CA LEU A 798 42.49 -31.78 -26.67
C LEU A 798 43.34 -30.69 -27.33
N ALA A 799 44.64 -30.93 -27.52
CA ALA A 799 45.57 -29.97 -28.11
C ALA A 799 45.25 -29.63 -29.56
N GLY A 800 44.74 -30.59 -30.36
CA GLY A 800 44.47 -30.43 -31.80
C GLY A 800 45.73 -30.29 -32.67
N ASP A 801 46.80 -29.70 -32.13
CA ASP A 801 48.12 -29.54 -32.73
C ASP A 801 49.22 -30.30 -31.95
N LYS A 802 50.17 -30.89 -32.67
CA LYS A 802 51.32 -31.62 -32.13
C LYS A 802 52.24 -30.73 -31.29
N THR A 803 52.29 -29.43 -31.60
CA THR A 803 53.15 -28.47 -30.88
C THR A 803 52.69 -28.22 -29.44
N LEU A 804 51.37 -28.24 -29.19
CA LEU A 804 50.75 -27.94 -27.89
C LEU A 804 50.52 -29.20 -27.02
N THR A 805 50.64 -30.40 -27.60
CA THR A 805 50.42 -31.68 -26.93
C THR A 805 51.23 -31.85 -25.63
N PRO A 806 52.54 -31.52 -25.55
CA PRO A 806 53.31 -31.68 -24.31
C PRO A 806 52.81 -30.81 -23.15
N LEU A 807 52.27 -29.62 -23.45
CA LEU A 807 51.75 -28.68 -22.47
C LEU A 807 50.42 -29.18 -21.89
N VAL A 808 49.52 -29.68 -22.75
CA VAL A 808 48.25 -30.25 -22.33
C VAL A 808 48.47 -31.54 -21.53
N ALA A 809 49.38 -32.41 -21.97
CA ALA A 809 49.75 -33.63 -21.26
C ALA A 809 50.25 -33.33 -19.83
N ARG A 810 51.07 -32.28 -19.66
CA ARG A 810 51.52 -31.84 -18.33
C ARG A 810 50.35 -31.46 -17.41
N ARG A 811 49.35 -30.73 -17.92
CA ARG A 811 48.16 -30.33 -17.15
C ARG A 811 47.25 -31.53 -16.83
N LEU A 812 47.05 -32.45 -17.76
CA LEU A 812 46.28 -33.67 -17.51
C LEU A 812 46.92 -34.56 -16.44
N ARG A 813 48.26 -34.68 -16.41
CA ARG A 813 48.98 -35.36 -15.32
C ARG A 813 48.72 -34.69 -13.97
N GLU A 814 48.71 -33.36 -13.94
CA GLU A 814 48.42 -32.60 -12.73
C GLU A 814 46.96 -32.80 -12.27
N TYR A 815 46.00 -32.81 -13.19
CA TYR A 815 44.59 -33.07 -12.87
C TYR A 815 44.36 -34.49 -12.37
N SER A 816 44.97 -35.50 -13.03
CA SER A 816 44.90 -36.90 -12.61
C SER A 816 45.54 -37.13 -11.24
N LYS A 817 46.69 -36.49 -10.95
CA LYS A 817 47.34 -36.56 -9.64
C LYS A 817 46.49 -35.89 -8.55
N ASN A 818 45.85 -34.77 -8.87
CA ASN A 818 45.01 -34.03 -7.95
C ASN A 818 43.62 -34.64 -7.76
N LEU A 819 43.22 -35.61 -8.59
CA LEU A 819 41.95 -36.32 -8.45
C LEU A 819 41.89 -37.05 -7.10
N LEU A 820 42.90 -37.86 -6.80
CA LEU A 820 43.08 -38.53 -5.50
C LEU A 820 44.51 -38.25 -4.98
N PRO A 821 44.73 -37.15 -4.25
CA PRO A 821 46.06 -36.79 -3.78
C PRO A 821 46.54 -37.79 -2.72
N SER A 822 47.81 -38.21 -2.82
CA SER A 822 48.43 -39.18 -1.91
C SER A 822 48.43 -38.78 -0.42
N SER A 823 48.14 -37.50 -0.13
CA SER A 823 48.05 -36.95 1.22
C SER A 823 46.71 -37.23 1.91
N ARG A 824 45.73 -37.85 1.23
CA ARG A 824 44.41 -38.18 1.79
C ARG A 824 44.15 -39.68 1.65
N HIS A 825 43.67 -40.31 2.72
CA HIS A 825 43.24 -41.70 2.72
C HIS A 825 41.72 -41.75 2.60
N TYR A 826 41.22 -42.60 1.73
CA TYR A 826 39.80 -42.80 1.46
C TYR A 826 39.48 -44.27 1.68
N THR A 827 38.40 -44.56 2.41
CA THR A 827 38.01 -45.94 2.75
C THR A 827 37.07 -46.57 1.73
N SER A 828 36.35 -45.74 0.97
CA SER A 828 35.46 -46.18 -0.12
C SER A 828 35.52 -45.22 -1.31
N ALA A 829 35.10 -45.71 -2.48
CA ALA A 829 35.01 -44.88 -3.69
C ALA A 829 33.98 -43.75 -3.52
N GLU A 830 32.88 -43.99 -2.80
CA GLU A 830 31.84 -42.98 -2.55
C GLU A 830 32.34 -41.83 -1.66
N GLU A 831 33.17 -42.14 -0.65
CA GLU A 831 33.82 -41.14 0.20
C GLU A 831 34.77 -40.27 -0.62
N ALA A 832 35.52 -40.87 -1.54
CA ALA A 832 36.42 -40.17 -2.45
C ALA A 832 35.66 -39.29 -3.46
N VAL A 833 34.52 -39.75 -3.99
CA VAL A 833 33.64 -38.97 -4.87
C VAL A 833 33.05 -37.76 -4.14
N ALA A 834 32.58 -37.95 -2.90
CA ALA A 834 32.03 -36.85 -2.09
C ALA A 834 33.08 -35.77 -1.79
N ASP A 835 34.33 -36.15 -1.52
CA ASP A 835 35.44 -35.19 -1.36
C ASP A 835 35.79 -34.47 -2.68
N CYS A 836 35.76 -35.19 -3.81
CA CYS A 836 35.96 -34.59 -5.13
C CYS A 836 34.86 -33.56 -5.46
N ARG A 837 33.60 -33.84 -5.14
CA ARG A 837 32.47 -32.88 -5.26
C ARG A 837 32.69 -31.62 -4.43
N LYS A 838 33.24 -31.73 -3.22
CA LYS A 838 33.56 -30.56 -2.38
C LYS A 838 34.73 -29.73 -2.94
N ARG A 839 35.79 -30.39 -3.41
CA ARG A 839 37.01 -29.72 -3.91
C ARG A 839 36.85 -29.13 -5.31
N PHE A 840 35.99 -29.71 -6.13
CA PHE A 840 35.69 -29.25 -7.48
C PHE A 840 34.31 -28.59 -7.55
N ARG A 841 33.88 -27.88 -6.50
CA ARG A 841 32.58 -27.18 -6.42
C ARG A 841 32.29 -26.20 -7.56
N ASN A 842 33.32 -25.74 -8.27
CA ASN A 842 33.22 -24.82 -9.41
C ASN A 842 33.34 -25.54 -10.77
N LEU A 843 33.36 -26.87 -10.79
CA LEU A 843 33.34 -27.68 -12.01
C LEU A 843 31.88 -27.80 -12.51
N PRO A 844 31.62 -27.65 -13.81
CA PRO A 844 30.26 -27.84 -14.34
C PRO A 844 29.69 -29.23 -14.01
N GLU A 845 28.40 -29.29 -13.63
CA GLU A 845 27.76 -30.54 -13.18
C GLU A 845 27.87 -31.68 -14.20
N ARG A 846 27.84 -31.36 -15.50
CA ARG A 846 27.98 -32.33 -16.60
C ARG A 846 29.28 -33.13 -16.64
N HIS A 847 30.36 -32.63 -16.02
CA HIS A 847 31.65 -33.34 -15.99
C HIS A 847 31.87 -34.17 -14.72
N PHE A 848 30.95 -34.10 -13.75
CA PHE A 848 31.04 -34.93 -12.54
C PHE A 848 30.87 -36.43 -12.81
N PRO A 849 30.04 -36.90 -13.76
CA PRO A 849 30.01 -38.32 -14.13
C PRO A 849 31.39 -38.85 -14.56
N ALA A 850 32.18 -38.05 -15.30
CA ALA A 850 33.54 -38.43 -15.68
C ALA A 850 34.49 -38.49 -14.48
N VAL A 851 34.35 -37.55 -13.53
CA VAL A 851 35.12 -37.57 -12.26
C VAL A 851 34.77 -38.82 -11.45
N GLU A 852 33.49 -39.17 -11.33
CA GLU A 852 33.01 -40.36 -10.65
C GLU A 852 33.57 -41.64 -11.30
N GLN A 853 33.49 -41.74 -12.62
CA GLN A 853 34.01 -42.88 -13.36
C GLN A 853 35.53 -43.06 -13.20
N LEU A 854 36.31 -41.97 -13.24
CA LEU A 854 37.76 -42.02 -13.01
C LEU A 854 38.13 -42.40 -11.59
N VAL A 855 37.34 -41.96 -10.59
CA VAL A 855 37.52 -42.38 -9.20
C VAL A 855 37.21 -43.87 -9.07
N HIS A 856 36.06 -44.33 -9.55
CA HIS A 856 35.68 -45.75 -9.50
C HIS A 856 36.69 -46.66 -10.20
N GLN A 857 37.21 -46.28 -11.36
CA GLN A 857 38.28 -47.03 -12.07
C GLN A 857 39.55 -47.20 -11.24
N ARG A 858 39.85 -46.27 -10.33
CA ARG A 858 41.06 -46.29 -9.49
C ARG A 858 40.91 -47.12 -8.22
N PHE A 859 39.67 -47.42 -7.83
CA PHE A 859 39.31 -48.34 -6.74
C PHE A 859 38.93 -49.75 -7.25
N ALA A 860 38.76 -49.94 -8.56
CA ALA A 860 38.44 -51.24 -9.15
C ALA A 860 39.65 -52.19 -9.14
N THR A 861 39.45 -53.44 -8.70
CA THR A 861 40.45 -54.51 -8.75
C THR A 861 40.61 -55.09 -10.16
N PRO A 862 41.78 -55.68 -10.52
CA PRO A 862 42.13 -56.05 -11.90
C PRO A 862 41.18 -57.03 -12.62
N GLU A 863 40.24 -57.69 -11.94
CA GLU A 863 39.36 -58.71 -12.53
C GLU A 863 38.12 -58.15 -13.25
N GLN A 864 37.78 -56.86 -13.12
CA GLN A 864 36.50 -56.32 -13.62
C GLN A 864 36.56 -55.62 -15.00
N ILE A 865 37.71 -55.57 -15.68
CA ILE A 865 37.89 -54.74 -16.89
C ILE A 865 37.53 -55.48 -18.21
N SER A 866 37.31 -56.79 -18.20
CA SER A 866 37.05 -57.57 -19.42
C SER A 866 35.56 -57.83 -19.69
N THR A 867 34.80 -56.86 -20.20
CA THR A 867 33.64 -57.13 -21.07
C THR A 867 33.35 -55.93 -21.99
N PRO A 868 33.47 -56.07 -23.32
CA PRO A 868 32.99 -55.05 -24.25
C PRO A 868 31.48 -55.26 -24.50
N ARG A 869 30.66 -54.23 -24.35
CA ARG A 869 29.27 -54.23 -24.81
C ARG A 869 29.18 -53.51 -26.15
N ASN A 870 28.74 -54.27 -27.16
CA ASN A 870 28.29 -53.82 -28.48
C ASN A 870 27.17 -52.79 -28.38
#